data_AF-A0A6I1ZEI2-F1
#
_entry.id   AF-A0A6I1ZEI2-F1
#
_cell.length_a   1.000
_cell.length_b   1.000
_cell.length_c   1.000
_cell.angle_alpha   90.00
_cell.angle_beta   90.00
_cell.angle_gamma   90.00
#
_symmetry.space_group_name_H-M   'P 1'
#
loop_
_entity.id
_entity.type
_entity.pdbx_description
1 polymer ?
#
loop_
_entity_poly.entity_id
_entity_poly.type
_entity_poly.pdbx_seq_one_letter_code
_entity_poly.pdbx_strand_id
1 'polypeptide(L)'
;MFCHLNVHSHASPMRGTAPMEALVDRAGSLGMTCLALTDVNGLWGFVRFIQLARRAGLQPICGAHVLLGGSPDTPPAQDVVFLVEDQRGYANLCRLLSRIHDEPDSDLATLLGTFGKGLFVLCPDPALLRRFVGILPTDHLYGELRPGRDSTPILAACDELGLEPVATGEVCFLEPEDTEIYRLLRAIDRNERLSDLPEWELKSSAHHFADEAEIRRRYPHCPQAIDNATALARKCQTEWDFSATIFPGASLGIDADLSGGSDQTDTHLRQLVYAGAARRYHSPLRLPLRLRSGQGSGSPGLPVPCTTRVGLRPEGQALAPEVVARIEKELDLIGRKGFAPYFLVVADIVGQKRLTIGRGSGAASIVSYCLFITQVDPLRHNLTFERFLHEERTDLPDIDVDFAWDERDGVLAYVFKKYGRERTAMVANHVTLQPRAAVREVGKVFGLSNEEILAVTRRIALVFAEAGHANLFGRDIHPLRLDTTGFPTLETASAPALNLDDTLRRILNLAMRLVGIFHYPSVHSGGVIVVPDEIRKYVPVLTAPKGVPIVQWEKDQVEDAGLVKIDLLGNRSLAVVRDCLRHINLYRKPKDHLSYHHIQPIGDAGTTALMRQGRTMGIFYIESPATRQLLAKAGQVDFEHVVIYSSIIRPAANRFINLLIERIHGAPWELLHPDLDFLNESYGIMVYEEQVFLAAVALAGFSYSEADTLRKIGTKKSLR
;
A
#
# COMPACT_ATOMS: atom_id res chain seq x y z
N MET A 1 -2.44 -1.02 -37.86
CA MET A 1 -2.85 -0.59 -36.52
C MET A 1 -1.64 -0.69 -35.63
N PHE A 2 -0.98 0.45 -35.48
CA PHE A 2 0.23 0.63 -34.71
C PHE A 2 -0.01 0.51 -33.21
N CYS A 3 1.00 0.08 -32.47
CA CYS A 3 1.00 -0.08 -31.02
C CYS A 3 2.20 0.66 -30.45
N HIS A 4 1.98 1.53 -29.47
CA HIS A 4 3.09 2.19 -28.78
C HIS A 4 3.78 1.22 -27.82
N LEU A 5 5.07 0.99 -28.04
CA LEU A 5 5.91 0.06 -27.28
C LEU A 5 6.86 0.73 -26.28
N ASN A 6 6.94 2.07 -26.27
CA ASN A 6 7.76 2.85 -25.34
C ASN A 6 6.94 4.05 -24.87
N VAL A 7 6.34 3.94 -23.69
CA VAL A 7 5.38 4.89 -23.11
C VAL A 7 5.62 5.05 -21.61
N HIS A 8 5.63 6.31 -21.18
CA HIS A 8 5.97 6.73 -19.82
C HIS A 8 4.76 7.40 -19.20
N SER A 9 4.35 6.93 -18.03
CA SER A 9 3.23 7.50 -17.28
C SER A 9 3.71 8.39 -16.14
N HIS A 10 2.77 8.99 -15.40
CA HIS A 10 3.02 9.63 -14.09
C HIS A 10 3.78 8.75 -13.11
N ALA A 11 3.77 7.43 -13.29
CA ALA A 11 4.52 6.50 -12.44
C ALA A 11 5.98 6.34 -12.86
N SER A 12 6.42 6.93 -13.98
CA SER A 12 7.84 7.15 -14.26
C SER A 12 8.36 8.29 -13.38
N PRO A 13 9.21 8.02 -12.36
CA PRO A 13 9.64 9.04 -11.41
C PRO A 13 10.23 10.24 -12.15
N MET A 14 9.55 11.39 -12.06
CA MET A 14 9.96 12.65 -12.68
C MET A 14 10.31 12.58 -14.19
N ARG A 15 9.78 11.58 -14.92
CA ARG A 15 10.05 11.34 -16.35
C ARG A 15 8.80 11.04 -17.19
N GLY A 16 7.61 11.08 -16.62
CA GLY A 16 6.36 11.03 -17.38
C GLY A 16 5.33 12.04 -16.87
N THR A 17 4.61 12.67 -17.81
CA THR A 17 3.70 13.79 -17.52
C THR A 17 2.22 13.43 -17.71
N ALA A 18 1.92 12.24 -18.23
CA ALA A 18 0.56 11.79 -18.52
C ALA A 18 0.08 10.75 -17.48
N PRO A 19 -1.13 10.91 -16.91
CA PRO A 19 -1.73 9.86 -16.08
C PRO A 19 -2.08 8.64 -16.94
N MET A 20 -2.05 7.44 -16.34
CA MET A 20 -2.30 6.18 -17.05
C MET A 20 -3.70 6.14 -17.67
N GLU A 21 -4.70 6.68 -16.97
CA GLU A 21 -6.08 6.79 -17.46
C GLU A 21 -6.12 7.51 -18.81
N ALA A 22 -5.47 8.67 -18.89
CA ALA A 22 -5.49 9.47 -20.11
C ALA A 22 -4.69 8.82 -21.25
N LEU A 23 -3.61 8.07 -20.93
CA LEU A 23 -2.88 7.27 -21.92
C LEU A 23 -3.76 6.17 -22.51
N VAL A 24 -4.50 5.46 -21.65
CA VAL A 24 -5.44 4.40 -22.04
C VAL A 24 -6.61 4.97 -22.85
N ASP A 25 -7.21 6.06 -22.40
CA ASP A 25 -8.31 6.73 -23.10
C ASP A 25 -7.85 7.23 -24.48
N ARG A 26 -6.64 7.80 -24.55
CA ARG A 26 -6.05 8.25 -25.82
C ARG A 26 -5.83 7.10 -26.78
N ALA A 27 -5.25 6.00 -26.32
CA ALA A 27 -5.05 4.80 -27.13
C ALA A 27 -6.38 4.24 -27.67
N GLY A 28 -7.41 4.16 -26.82
CA GLY A 28 -8.75 3.75 -27.20
C GLY A 28 -9.40 4.68 -28.23
N SER A 29 -9.25 6.01 -28.06
CA SER A 29 -9.77 7.01 -29.00
C SER A 29 -9.14 6.93 -30.41
N LEU A 30 -7.89 6.45 -30.48
CA LEU A 30 -7.15 6.23 -31.73
C LEU A 30 -7.38 4.82 -32.30
N GLY A 31 -8.25 4.03 -31.66
CA GLY A 31 -8.62 2.68 -32.06
C GLY A 31 -7.54 1.63 -31.84
N MET A 32 -6.48 1.93 -31.07
CA MET A 32 -5.44 0.94 -30.76
C MET A 32 -6.03 -0.24 -29.98
N THR A 33 -5.48 -1.44 -30.16
CA THR A 33 -5.91 -2.64 -29.41
C THR A 33 -4.93 -3.06 -28.31
N CYS A 34 -3.71 -2.54 -28.34
CA CYS A 34 -2.67 -2.80 -27.35
C CYS A 34 -1.92 -1.52 -26.99
N LEU A 35 -1.30 -1.54 -25.81
CA LEU A 35 -0.44 -0.46 -25.33
C LEU A 35 0.60 -1.05 -24.36
N ALA A 36 1.87 -0.71 -24.56
CA ALA A 36 2.91 -1.02 -23.59
C ALA A 36 3.05 0.10 -22.56
N LEU A 37 3.30 -0.27 -21.30
CA LEU A 37 3.78 0.65 -20.28
C LEU A 37 5.24 0.32 -19.98
N THR A 38 6.13 1.28 -20.18
CA THR A 38 7.59 1.12 -20.03
C THR A 38 8.15 2.22 -19.15
N ASP A 39 7.67 2.27 -17.91
CA ASP A 39 8.13 3.29 -16.97
C ASP A 39 9.64 3.18 -16.69
N VAL A 40 10.26 4.30 -16.30
CA VAL A 40 11.71 4.36 -16.15
C VAL A 40 12.19 3.58 -14.93
N ASN A 41 13.14 2.67 -15.16
CA ASN A 41 13.83 1.86 -14.15
C ASN A 41 12.86 1.14 -13.17
N GLY A 42 11.66 0.78 -13.62
CA GLY A 42 10.70 0.09 -12.76
C GLY A 42 9.38 -0.26 -13.41
N LEU A 43 8.59 -1.05 -12.68
CA LEU A 43 7.22 -1.44 -12.99
C LEU A 43 6.24 -0.73 -12.05
N TRP A 44 6.48 0.55 -11.79
CA TRP A 44 5.86 1.32 -10.71
C TRP A 44 4.34 1.27 -10.72
N GLY A 45 3.71 1.39 -11.90
CA GLY A 45 2.26 1.47 -12.04
C GLY A 45 1.58 0.28 -12.72
N PHE A 46 2.30 -0.82 -12.93
CA PHE A 46 1.90 -1.83 -13.90
C PHE A 46 0.59 -2.55 -13.54
N VAL A 47 0.37 -2.88 -12.26
CA VAL A 47 -0.86 -3.58 -11.82
C VAL A 47 -2.09 -2.71 -12.07
N ARG A 48 -2.00 -1.42 -11.74
CA ARG A 48 -3.07 -0.45 -12.02
C ARG A 48 -3.31 -0.29 -13.53
N PHE A 49 -2.24 -0.23 -14.31
CA PHE A 49 -2.33 -0.12 -15.77
C PHE A 49 -3.11 -1.29 -16.40
N ILE A 50 -2.88 -2.52 -15.93
CA ILE A 50 -3.64 -3.70 -16.40
C ILE A 50 -5.14 -3.52 -16.17
N GLN A 51 -5.54 -3.04 -14.99
CA GLN A 51 -6.95 -2.83 -14.66
C GLN A 51 -7.58 -1.77 -15.56
N LEU A 52 -6.88 -0.66 -15.79
CA LEU A 52 -7.34 0.42 -16.67
C LEU A 52 -7.45 -0.05 -18.13
N ALA A 53 -6.42 -0.71 -18.64
CA ALA A 53 -6.40 -1.25 -20.00
C ALA A 53 -7.56 -2.23 -20.23
N ARG A 54 -7.81 -3.16 -19.28
CA ARG A 54 -8.93 -4.10 -19.36
C ARG A 54 -10.28 -3.42 -19.41
N ARG A 55 -10.50 -2.40 -18.57
CA ARG A 55 -11.76 -1.62 -18.57
C ARG A 55 -11.99 -0.92 -19.91
N ALA A 56 -10.92 -0.50 -20.59
CA ALA A 56 -10.96 0.12 -21.91
C ALA A 56 -10.92 -0.89 -23.09
N GLY A 57 -10.84 -2.20 -22.82
CA GLY A 57 -10.73 -3.23 -23.87
C GLY A 57 -9.36 -3.27 -24.57
N LEU A 58 -8.32 -2.69 -23.97
CA LEU A 58 -6.95 -2.73 -24.46
C LEU A 58 -6.17 -3.91 -23.89
N GLN A 59 -5.28 -4.47 -24.69
CA GLN A 59 -4.29 -5.47 -24.27
C GLN A 59 -3.04 -4.79 -23.67
N PRO A 60 -2.78 -4.93 -22.36
CA PRO A 60 -1.63 -4.30 -21.71
C PRO A 60 -0.35 -5.10 -21.92
N ILE A 61 0.72 -4.44 -22.36
CA ILE A 61 2.06 -5.03 -22.49
C ILE A 61 2.95 -4.53 -21.34
N CYS A 62 3.64 -5.45 -20.66
CA CYS A 62 4.61 -5.11 -19.62
C CYS A 62 5.96 -4.78 -20.25
N GLY A 63 6.59 -3.70 -19.77
CA GLY A 63 7.98 -3.41 -20.05
C GLY A 63 8.59 -2.40 -19.10
N ALA A 64 9.85 -2.05 -19.33
CA ALA A 64 10.54 -1.01 -18.58
C ALA A 64 11.56 -0.31 -19.48
N HIS A 65 11.65 1.01 -19.37
CA HIS A 65 12.73 1.77 -20.00
C HIS A 65 13.88 1.88 -19.00
N VAL A 66 14.99 1.21 -19.28
CA VAL A 66 16.15 1.15 -18.41
C VAL A 66 17.21 2.16 -18.85
N LEU A 67 17.57 3.03 -17.92
CA LEU A 67 18.61 4.05 -18.05
C LEU A 67 19.67 3.80 -16.98
N LEU A 68 20.89 3.39 -17.38
CA LEU A 68 22.03 3.12 -16.49
C LEU A 68 23.29 3.85 -16.91
N GLY A 69 24.19 4.01 -15.94
CA GLY A 69 25.40 4.80 -16.09
C GLY A 69 25.08 6.28 -16.34
N GLY A 70 26.11 7.09 -16.47
CA GLY A 70 25.96 8.54 -16.54
C GLY A 70 26.21 9.23 -15.20
N SER A 71 26.17 10.54 -15.21
CA SER A 71 26.39 11.39 -14.04
C SER A 71 25.47 12.61 -14.15
N PRO A 72 25.42 13.52 -13.16
CA PRO A 72 24.71 14.77 -13.35
C PRO A 72 25.13 15.49 -14.65
N ASP A 73 26.37 15.35 -15.10
CA ASP A 73 26.90 16.07 -16.26
C ASP A 73 26.91 15.25 -17.56
N THR A 74 26.65 13.93 -17.49
CA THR A 74 26.73 13.03 -18.66
C THR A 74 25.46 12.21 -18.82
N PRO A 75 24.98 12.00 -20.06
CA PRO A 75 23.79 11.19 -20.31
C PRO A 75 24.00 9.74 -19.86
N PRO A 76 22.90 8.98 -19.69
CA PRO A 76 22.98 7.55 -19.44
C PRO A 76 23.84 6.85 -20.49
N ALA A 77 24.77 6.01 -20.02
CA ALA A 77 25.65 5.24 -20.91
C ALA A 77 24.92 4.02 -21.52
N GLN A 78 23.83 3.59 -20.89
CA GLN A 78 23.01 2.47 -21.33
C GLN A 78 21.54 2.89 -21.31
N ASP A 79 20.91 2.83 -22.47
CA ASP A 79 19.54 3.31 -22.74
C ASP A 79 18.83 2.22 -23.55
N VAL A 80 17.94 1.46 -22.90
CA VAL A 80 17.35 0.23 -23.46
C VAL A 80 15.91 0.06 -22.98
N VAL A 81 15.02 -0.40 -23.86
CA VAL A 81 13.65 -0.77 -23.48
C VAL A 81 13.51 -2.29 -23.47
N PHE A 82 12.93 -2.82 -22.40
CA PHE A 82 12.57 -4.22 -22.26
C PHE A 82 11.07 -4.40 -22.41
N LEU A 83 10.64 -5.44 -23.13
CA LEU A 83 9.26 -5.91 -23.17
C LEU A 83 9.20 -7.39 -22.78
N VAL A 84 8.10 -7.80 -22.18
CA VAL A 84 7.92 -9.16 -21.67
C VAL A 84 7.25 -10.05 -22.72
N GLU A 85 7.91 -11.16 -23.08
CA GLU A 85 7.36 -12.22 -23.93
C GLU A 85 6.43 -13.14 -23.15
N ASP A 86 6.86 -13.59 -21.97
CA ASP A 86 6.16 -14.60 -21.17
C ASP A 86 6.38 -14.43 -19.65
N GLN A 87 5.75 -15.29 -18.85
CA GLN A 87 5.81 -15.22 -17.39
C GLN A 87 7.24 -15.38 -16.84
N ARG A 88 8.13 -16.09 -17.55
CA ARG A 88 9.55 -16.23 -17.18
C ARG A 88 10.28 -14.91 -17.46
N GLY A 89 9.97 -14.29 -18.59
CA GLY A 89 10.37 -12.93 -18.93
C GLY A 89 9.99 -11.93 -17.86
N TYR A 90 8.73 -11.93 -17.40
CA TYR A 90 8.27 -11.06 -16.31
C TYR A 90 9.13 -11.21 -15.04
N ALA A 91 9.34 -12.45 -14.59
CA ALA A 91 10.15 -12.73 -13.41
C ALA A 91 11.61 -12.29 -13.60
N ASN A 92 12.15 -12.46 -14.80
CA ASN A 92 13.50 -12.03 -15.12
C ASN A 92 13.64 -10.51 -15.21
N LEU A 93 12.64 -9.79 -15.75
CA LEU A 93 12.60 -8.34 -15.73
C LEU A 93 12.58 -7.82 -14.29
N CYS A 94 11.77 -8.42 -13.42
CA CYS A 94 11.73 -8.06 -11.99
C CYS A 94 13.10 -8.25 -11.31
N ARG A 95 13.79 -9.36 -11.57
CA ARG A 95 15.16 -9.60 -11.06
C ARG A 95 16.17 -8.61 -11.62
N LEU A 96 16.12 -8.34 -12.93
CA LEU A 96 17.01 -7.40 -13.62
C LEU A 96 16.85 -5.98 -13.04
N LEU A 97 15.62 -5.50 -12.89
CA LEU A 97 15.32 -4.20 -12.29
C LEU A 97 15.76 -4.14 -10.82
N SER A 98 15.55 -5.21 -10.07
CA SER A 98 16.02 -5.28 -8.67
C SER A 98 17.55 -5.21 -8.59
N ARG A 99 18.24 -5.89 -9.50
CA ARG A 99 19.71 -5.91 -9.56
C ARG A 99 20.28 -4.53 -9.92
N ILE A 100 19.62 -3.83 -10.84
CA ILE A 100 19.94 -2.43 -11.19
C ILE A 100 19.82 -1.50 -9.99
N HIS A 101 18.80 -1.69 -9.15
CA HIS A 101 18.66 -0.86 -7.94
C HIS A 101 19.72 -1.17 -6.89
N ASP A 102 20.14 -2.41 -6.76
CA ASP A 102 21.23 -2.78 -5.85
C ASP A 102 22.59 -2.28 -6.36
N GLU A 103 22.80 -2.34 -7.68
CA GLU A 103 24.06 -2.02 -8.34
C GLU A 103 23.82 -1.11 -9.56
N PRO A 104 23.68 0.21 -9.35
CA PRO A 104 23.36 1.17 -10.42
C PRO A 104 24.40 1.25 -11.55
N ASP A 105 25.65 0.85 -11.27
CA ASP A 105 26.76 0.82 -12.22
C ASP A 105 26.86 -0.52 -12.99
N SER A 106 25.82 -1.36 -12.90
CA SER A 106 25.79 -2.66 -13.58
C SER A 106 25.89 -2.54 -15.10
N ASP A 107 26.53 -3.53 -15.72
CA ASP A 107 26.57 -3.70 -17.16
C ASP A 107 25.37 -4.53 -17.66
N LEU A 108 24.55 -3.95 -18.55
CA LEU A 108 23.35 -4.62 -19.09
C LEU A 108 23.70 -5.87 -19.88
N ALA A 109 24.83 -5.91 -20.58
CA ALA A 109 25.20 -7.11 -21.34
C ALA A 109 25.39 -8.32 -20.40
N THR A 110 26.04 -8.09 -19.26
CA THR A 110 26.19 -9.11 -18.19
C THR A 110 24.83 -9.51 -17.59
N LEU A 111 23.97 -8.54 -17.30
CA LEU A 111 22.63 -8.82 -16.77
C LEU A 111 21.76 -9.59 -17.76
N LEU A 112 21.83 -9.28 -19.04
CA LEU A 112 21.12 -9.97 -20.11
C LEU A 112 21.57 -11.42 -20.29
N GLY A 113 22.86 -11.71 -20.08
CA GLY A 113 23.35 -13.09 -20.04
C GLY A 113 22.69 -13.95 -18.95
N THR A 114 22.21 -13.31 -17.88
CA THR A 114 21.58 -14.00 -16.73
C THR A 114 20.05 -13.97 -16.81
N PHE A 115 19.48 -12.81 -17.15
CA PHE A 115 18.04 -12.52 -17.07
C PHE A 115 17.40 -12.23 -18.44
N GLY A 116 18.11 -12.37 -19.56
CA GLY A 116 17.58 -12.01 -20.88
C GLY A 116 16.50 -12.95 -21.44
N LYS A 117 16.34 -14.15 -20.87
CA LYS A 117 15.36 -15.12 -21.38
C LYS A 117 13.93 -14.63 -21.17
N GLY A 118 13.11 -14.69 -22.23
CA GLY A 118 11.72 -14.21 -22.22
C GLY A 118 11.58 -12.68 -22.31
N LEU A 119 12.66 -11.97 -22.64
CA LEU A 119 12.66 -10.51 -22.81
C LEU A 119 12.96 -10.14 -24.25
N PHE A 120 12.14 -9.24 -24.80
CA PHE A 120 12.47 -8.50 -26.00
C PHE A 120 13.21 -7.22 -25.64
N VAL A 121 14.22 -6.87 -26.43
CA VAL A 121 15.10 -5.73 -26.18
C VAL A 121 15.08 -4.78 -27.36
N LEU A 122 14.68 -3.53 -27.11
CA LEU A 122 14.78 -2.43 -28.07
C LEU A 122 15.96 -1.54 -27.67
N CYS A 123 16.93 -1.40 -28.56
CA CYS A 123 18.15 -0.64 -28.31
C CYS A 123 18.33 0.44 -29.38
N PRO A 124 18.32 1.73 -29.01
CA PRO A 124 18.57 2.84 -29.95
C PRO A 124 20.05 3.08 -30.23
N ASP A 125 20.97 2.47 -29.46
CA ASP A 125 22.41 2.68 -29.55
C ASP A 125 23.09 1.56 -30.37
N PRO A 126 23.75 1.88 -31.51
CA PRO A 126 24.45 0.90 -32.35
C PRO A 126 25.60 0.16 -31.65
N ALA A 127 26.32 0.80 -30.73
CA ALA A 127 27.43 0.20 -30.01
C ALA A 127 26.92 -0.80 -28.96
N LEU A 128 25.87 -0.46 -28.22
CA LEU A 128 25.22 -1.39 -27.30
C LEU A 128 24.55 -2.55 -28.04
N LEU A 129 23.89 -2.27 -29.18
CA LEU A 129 23.26 -3.29 -30.01
C LEU A 129 24.27 -4.39 -30.41
N ARG A 130 25.47 -4.00 -30.86
CA ARG A 130 26.56 -4.94 -31.18
C ARG A 130 27.01 -5.78 -29.98
N ARG A 131 26.95 -5.23 -28.76
CA ARG A 131 27.33 -5.95 -27.54
C ARG A 131 26.30 -6.99 -27.10
N PHE A 132 25.03 -6.80 -27.45
CA PHE A 132 23.95 -7.72 -27.09
C PHE A 132 23.80 -8.90 -28.07
N VAL A 133 24.34 -8.77 -29.29
CA VAL A 133 24.41 -9.89 -30.24
C VAL A 133 25.23 -11.04 -29.66
N GLY A 134 24.68 -12.25 -29.76
CA GLY A 134 25.28 -13.47 -29.19
C GLY A 134 24.93 -13.71 -27.72
N ILE A 135 24.38 -12.70 -27.02
CA ILE A 135 23.79 -12.86 -25.68
C ILE A 135 22.31 -13.22 -25.81
N LEU A 136 21.61 -12.49 -26.68
CA LEU A 136 20.20 -12.70 -26.97
C LEU A 136 20.01 -13.36 -28.35
N PRO A 137 18.93 -14.14 -28.52
CA PRO A 137 18.46 -14.53 -29.85
C PRO A 137 18.22 -13.32 -30.76
N THR A 138 18.45 -13.45 -32.07
CA THR A 138 18.28 -12.35 -33.03
C THR A 138 16.83 -11.88 -33.17
N ASP A 139 15.86 -12.76 -32.91
CA ASP A 139 14.43 -12.44 -32.86
C ASP A 139 13.99 -11.82 -31.52
N HIS A 140 14.92 -11.63 -30.59
CA HIS A 140 14.71 -10.99 -29.30
C HIS A 140 15.41 -9.63 -29.13
N LEU A 141 16.16 -9.20 -30.14
CA LEU A 141 16.94 -7.96 -30.13
C LEU A 141 16.60 -7.12 -31.36
N TYR A 142 16.21 -5.87 -31.12
CA TYR A 142 15.75 -4.96 -32.16
C TYR A 142 16.45 -3.59 -32.05
N GLY A 143 16.73 -2.98 -33.20
CA GLY A 143 17.19 -1.59 -33.24
C GLY A 143 16.02 -0.63 -33.09
N GLU A 144 16.06 0.26 -32.10
CA GLU A 144 14.95 1.17 -31.82
C GLU A 144 15.10 2.49 -32.58
N LEU A 145 14.09 2.85 -33.38
CA LEU A 145 13.99 4.17 -34.00
C LEU A 145 13.14 5.08 -33.09
N ARG A 146 13.74 6.16 -32.59
CA ARG A 146 13.09 7.13 -31.68
C ARG A 146 12.93 8.51 -32.32
N PRO A 147 11.93 9.30 -31.91
CA PRO A 147 11.76 10.64 -32.47
C PRO A 147 12.95 11.56 -32.12
N GLY A 148 13.37 12.38 -33.08
CA GLY A 148 14.45 13.34 -32.86
C GLY A 148 15.87 12.75 -32.80
N ARG A 149 16.04 11.44 -32.99
CA ARG A 149 17.36 10.79 -33.18
C ARG A 149 17.58 10.44 -34.65
N ASP A 150 18.82 10.60 -35.12
CA ASP A 150 19.20 10.13 -36.47
C ASP A 150 19.08 8.61 -36.53
N SER A 151 18.26 8.11 -37.44
CA SER A 151 18.00 6.69 -37.63
C SER A 151 19.09 5.99 -38.45
N THR A 152 19.95 6.74 -39.15
CA THR A 152 20.96 6.18 -40.06
C THR A 152 21.95 5.23 -39.36
N PRO A 153 22.55 5.59 -38.20
CA PRO A 153 23.53 4.72 -37.54
C PRO A 153 22.95 3.41 -37.00
N ILE A 154 21.71 3.45 -36.49
CA ILE A 154 21.05 2.28 -35.94
C ILE A 154 20.54 1.35 -37.04
N LEU A 155 20.01 1.89 -38.14
CA LEU A 155 19.63 1.11 -39.32
C LEU A 155 20.84 0.40 -39.94
N ALA A 156 21.97 1.10 -40.09
CA ALA A 156 23.20 0.49 -40.59
C ALA A 156 23.70 -0.66 -39.69
N ALA A 157 23.57 -0.52 -38.37
CA ALA A 157 23.91 -1.60 -37.44
C ALA A 157 22.92 -2.77 -37.50
N CYS A 158 21.62 -2.51 -37.68
CA CYS A 158 20.63 -3.56 -37.93
C CYS A 158 20.96 -4.37 -39.18
N ASP A 159 21.29 -3.70 -40.29
CA ASP A 159 21.66 -4.34 -41.55
C ASP A 159 22.95 -5.17 -41.42
N GLU A 160 23.96 -4.63 -40.73
CA GLU A 160 25.23 -5.31 -40.42
C GLU A 160 25.02 -6.60 -39.61
N LEU A 161 24.12 -6.56 -38.63
CA LEU A 161 23.92 -7.64 -37.66
C LEU A 161 22.77 -8.60 -38.02
N GLY A 162 22.02 -8.31 -39.08
CA GLY A 162 20.83 -9.08 -39.48
C GLY A 162 19.68 -8.97 -38.48
N LEU A 163 19.47 -7.78 -37.90
CA LEU A 163 18.42 -7.49 -36.92
C LEU A 163 17.31 -6.63 -37.52
N GLU A 164 16.12 -6.74 -36.97
CA GLU A 164 14.97 -5.95 -37.40
C GLU A 164 14.91 -4.60 -36.66
N PRO A 165 14.66 -3.47 -37.36
CA PRO A 165 14.37 -2.20 -36.70
C PRO A 165 12.91 -2.14 -36.23
N VAL A 166 12.65 -1.41 -35.14
CA VAL A 166 11.32 -1.16 -34.57
C VAL A 166 11.15 0.33 -34.31
N ALA A 167 10.07 0.92 -34.79
CA ALA A 167 9.76 2.33 -34.56
C ALA A 167 8.92 2.50 -33.29
N THR A 168 9.33 3.41 -32.41
CA THR A 168 8.60 3.76 -31.19
C THR A 168 8.35 5.27 -31.10
N GLY A 169 7.39 5.67 -30.27
CA GLY A 169 7.11 7.09 -30.01
C GLY A 169 7.96 7.70 -28.90
N GLU A 170 8.60 6.87 -28.05
CA GLU A 170 9.15 7.28 -26.75
C GLU A 170 8.24 8.29 -26.04
N VAL A 171 6.99 7.88 -25.81
CA VAL A 171 5.91 8.77 -25.40
C VAL A 171 6.12 9.20 -23.95
N CYS A 172 6.32 10.50 -23.71
CA CYS A 172 6.51 11.10 -22.38
C CYS A 172 5.34 12.00 -21.95
N PHE A 173 4.49 12.39 -22.89
CA PHE A 173 3.35 13.28 -22.72
C PHE A 173 2.22 12.97 -23.69
N LEU A 174 1.04 13.53 -23.47
CA LEU A 174 -0.11 13.38 -24.37
C LEU A 174 -0.04 14.36 -25.54
N GLU A 175 0.17 15.65 -25.24
CA GLU A 175 0.09 16.72 -26.21
C GLU A 175 1.46 17.36 -26.45
N PRO A 176 1.75 17.87 -27.68
CA PRO A 176 3.00 18.57 -27.99
C PRO A 176 3.40 19.66 -26.99
N GLU A 177 2.43 20.40 -26.46
CA GLU A 177 2.61 21.54 -25.55
C GLU A 177 3.07 21.12 -24.14
N ASP A 178 2.91 19.85 -23.76
CA ASP A 178 3.37 19.30 -22.48
C ASP A 178 4.90 19.22 -22.38
N THR A 179 5.62 19.51 -23.47
CA THR A 179 7.10 19.63 -23.49
C THR A 179 7.61 20.57 -22.38
N GLU A 180 6.90 21.66 -22.09
CA GLU A 180 7.26 22.58 -21.01
C GLU A 180 7.14 21.91 -19.62
N ILE A 181 6.11 21.10 -19.42
CA ILE A 181 5.87 20.38 -18.16
C ILE A 181 6.94 19.30 -17.97
N TYR A 182 7.26 18.58 -19.03
CA TYR A 182 8.33 17.59 -18.99
C TYR A 182 9.68 18.24 -18.61
N ARG A 183 10.02 19.38 -19.24
CA ARG A 183 11.24 20.14 -18.89
C ARG A 183 11.25 20.57 -17.43
N LEU A 184 10.11 21.02 -16.92
CA LEU A 184 9.96 21.41 -15.51
C LEU A 184 10.16 20.23 -14.56
N LEU A 185 9.64 19.04 -14.89
CA LEU A 185 9.90 17.83 -14.10
C LEU A 185 11.38 17.50 -14.03
N ARG A 186 12.10 17.56 -15.16
CA ARG A 186 13.54 17.31 -15.18
C ARG A 186 14.32 18.33 -14.34
N ALA A 187 13.91 19.60 -14.35
CA ALA A 187 14.52 20.64 -13.50
C ALA A 187 14.31 20.35 -12.00
N ILE A 188 13.11 19.91 -11.62
CA ILE A 188 12.80 19.54 -10.23
C ILE A 188 13.63 18.33 -9.79
N ASP A 189 13.68 17.28 -10.62
CA ASP A 189 14.43 16.04 -10.33
C ASP A 189 15.92 16.30 -10.09
N ARG A 190 16.51 17.15 -10.92
CA ARG A 190 17.91 17.55 -10.83
C ARG A 190 18.17 18.64 -9.80
N ASN A 191 17.11 19.24 -9.24
CA ASN A 191 17.17 20.40 -8.36
C ASN A 191 17.96 21.56 -8.99
N GLU A 192 17.69 21.84 -10.27
CA GLU A 192 18.34 22.86 -11.10
C GLU A 192 17.34 23.89 -11.64
N ARG A 193 17.82 24.99 -12.20
CA ARG A 193 16.98 25.95 -12.92
C ARG A 193 16.70 25.46 -14.35
N LEU A 194 15.63 25.94 -14.96
CA LEU A 194 15.31 25.60 -16.36
C LEU A 194 16.44 25.97 -17.33
N SER A 195 17.18 27.05 -17.06
CA SER A 195 18.30 27.52 -17.89
C SER A 195 19.52 26.60 -17.86
N ASP A 196 19.65 25.81 -16.80
CA ASP A 196 20.87 25.06 -16.50
C ASP A 196 20.73 23.58 -16.91
N LEU A 197 19.54 23.18 -17.38
CA LEU A 197 19.27 21.82 -17.81
C LEU A 197 20.05 21.45 -19.08
N PRO A 198 20.73 20.29 -19.09
CA PRO A 198 21.42 19.83 -20.28
C PRO A 198 20.44 19.39 -21.38
N GLU A 199 20.84 19.57 -22.64
CA GLU A 199 19.98 19.30 -23.82
C GLU A 199 19.50 17.84 -23.89
N TRP A 200 20.32 16.88 -23.45
CA TRP A 200 19.99 15.45 -23.47
C TRP A 200 18.88 15.06 -22.46
N GLU A 201 18.58 15.92 -21.47
CA GLU A 201 17.42 15.72 -20.59
C GLU A 201 16.12 16.22 -21.23
N LEU A 202 16.19 16.99 -22.31
CA LEU A 202 15.01 17.57 -22.95
C LEU A 202 14.38 16.59 -23.93
N LYS A 203 13.06 16.67 -24.05
CA LYS A 203 12.28 15.96 -25.06
C LYS A 203 11.64 16.98 -26.00
N SER A 204 11.71 16.73 -27.30
CA SER A 204 11.02 17.56 -28.29
C SER A 204 9.52 17.25 -28.32
N SER A 205 8.72 18.12 -28.91
CA SER A 205 7.28 17.91 -29.10
C SER A 205 6.91 16.62 -29.83
N ALA A 206 7.86 15.95 -30.49
CA ALA A 206 7.64 14.65 -31.11
C ALA A 206 7.44 13.50 -30.09
N HIS A 207 7.70 13.70 -28.79
CA HIS A 207 7.51 12.66 -27.76
C HIS A 207 6.08 12.64 -27.18
N HIS A 208 5.12 13.28 -27.87
CA HIS A 208 3.71 13.23 -27.52
C HIS A 208 3.06 11.92 -28.00
N PHE A 209 1.83 11.65 -27.54
CA PHE A 209 1.08 10.45 -27.92
C PHE A 209 0.53 10.59 -29.35
N ALA A 210 1.37 10.21 -30.32
CA ALA A 210 1.09 10.33 -31.75
C ALA A 210 0.20 9.18 -32.27
N ASP A 211 -0.56 9.46 -33.34
CA ASP A 211 -1.31 8.43 -34.07
C ASP A 211 -0.44 7.68 -35.09
N GLU A 212 -0.97 6.60 -35.68
CA GLU A 212 -0.25 5.80 -36.68
C GLU A 212 0.15 6.62 -37.92
N ALA A 213 -0.71 7.55 -38.36
CA ALA A 213 -0.45 8.36 -39.55
C ALA A 213 0.75 9.29 -39.32
N GLU A 214 0.87 9.85 -38.12
CA GLU A 214 2.00 10.65 -37.72
C GLU A 214 3.28 9.83 -37.59
N ILE A 215 3.24 8.68 -36.93
CA ILE A 215 4.42 7.79 -36.85
C ILE A 215 4.90 7.40 -38.26
N ARG A 216 3.98 7.12 -39.19
CA ARG A 216 4.32 6.87 -40.61
C ARG A 216 4.96 8.08 -41.29
N ARG A 217 4.51 9.30 -40.98
CA ARG A 217 5.14 10.54 -41.48
C ARG A 217 6.54 10.78 -40.91
N ARG A 218 6.83 10.29 -39.69
CA ARG A 218 8.16 10.41 -39.06
C ARG A 218 9.19 9.47 -39.67
N TYR A 219 8.77 8.26 -40.08
CA TYR A 219 9.66 7.23 -40.62
C TYR A 219 9.32 6.79 -42.06
N PRO A 220 9.22 7.72 -43.03
CA PRO A 220 8.85 7.37 -44.41
C PRO A 220 9.92 6.51 -45.11
N HIS A 221 11.16 6.56 -44.63
CA HIS A 221 12.30 5.81 -45.15
C HIS A 221 12.38 4.37 -44.59
N CYS A 222 11.60 4.03 -43.56
CA CYS A 222 11.62 2.69 -42.95
C CYS A 222 10.22 2.26 -42.47
N PRO A 223 9.22 2.11 -43.37
CA PRO A 223 7.86 1.72 -42.99
C PRO A 223 7.81 0.35 -42.30
N GLN A 224 8.72 -0.56 -42.67
CA GLN A 224 8.85 -1.89 -42.06
C GLN A 224 9.08 -1.83 -40.54
N ALA A 225 9.74 -0.79 -40.01
CA ALA A 225 9.96 -0.65 -38.56
C ALA A 225 8.64 -0.44 -37.78
N ILE A 226 7.63 0.14 -38.42
CA ILE A 226 6.29 0.36 -37.85
C ILE A 226 5.50 -0.95 -37.86
N ASP A 227 5.63 -1.72 -38.94
CA ASP A 227 4.98 -3.03 -39.07
C ASP A 227 5.63 -4.04 -38.10
N ASN A 228 6.95 -3.97 -37.91
CA ASN A 228 7.70 -4.76 -36.92
C ASN A 228 7.26 -4.43 -35.48
N ALA A 229 7.01 -3.16 -35.15
CA ALA A 229 6.45 -2.79 -33.84
C ALA A 229 5.11 -3.50 -33.59
N THR A 230 4.25 -3.54 -34.61
CA THR A 230 2.95 -4.23 -34.53
C THR A 230 3.12 -5.75 -34.40
N ALA A 231 4.07 -6.33 -35.14
CA ALA A 231 4.38 -7.76 -35.06
C ALA A 231 4.95 -8.14 -33.69
N LEU A 232 5.85 -7.32 -33.13
CA LEU A 232 6.45 -7.51 -31.82
C LEU A 232 5.41 -7.42 -30.70
N ALA A 233 4.48 -6.44 -30.78
CA ALA A 233 3.39 -6.31 -29.82
C ALA A 233 2.57 -7.60 -29.67
N ARG A 234 2.36 -8.35 -30.78
CA ARG A 234 1.63 -9.63 -30.78
C ARG A 234 2.40 -10.79 -30.15
N LYS A 235 3.73 -10.68 -30.07
CA LYS A 235 4.59 -11.67 -29.38
C LYS A 235 4.66 -11.43 -27.88
N CYS A 236 4.27 -10.24 -27.41
CA CYS A 236 4.34 -9.88 -26.00
C CYS A 236 3.20 -10.52 -25.20
N GLN A 237 3.46 -10.77 -23.91
CA GLN A 237 2.43 -11.20 -22.98
C GLN A 237 1.42 -10.06 -22.74
N THR A 238 0.14 -10.38 -22.94
CA THR A 238 -0.98 -9.45 -22.75
C THR A 238 -2.03 -9.96 -21.76
N GLU A 239 -2.02 -11.26 -21.47
CA GLU A 239 -2.86 -11.89 -20.46
C GLU A 239 -2.09 -11.99 -19.14
N TRP A 240 -2.61 -11.32 -18.10
CA TRP A 240 -1.95 -11.16 -16.81
C TRP A 240 -2.82 -11.67 -15.67
N ASP A 241 -2.48 -12.80 -15.07
CA ASP A 241 -3.23 -13.29 -13.91
C ASP A 241 -2.52 -12.93 -12.60
N PHE A 242 -3.08 -11.94 -11.92
CA PHE A 242 -2.67 -11.49 -10.59
C PHE A 242 -3.70 -11.87 -9.51
N SER A 243 -4.67 -12.72 -9.85
CA SER A 243 -5.75 -13.11 -8.91
C SER A 243 -5.30 -14.14 -7.87
N ALA A 244 -4.22 -14.87 -8.15
CA ALA A 244 -3.69 -15.88 -7.26
C ALA A 244 -3.06 -15.24 -6.02
N THR A 245 -3.53 -15.63 -4.84
CA THR A 245 -2.92 -15.20 -3.58
C THR A 245 -1.57 -15.87 -3.37
N ILE A 246 -0.56 -15.07 -3.00
CA ILE A 246 0.80 -15.51 -2.73
C ILE A 246 1.01 -15.54 -1.22
N PHE A 247 1.04 -16.75 -0.65
CA PHE A 247 1.24 -16.96 0.78
C PHE A 247 2.70 -17.19 1.17
N PRO A 248 3.07 -16.87 2.42
CA PRO A 248 4.29 -17.38 3.02
C PRO A 248 4.30 -18.93 2.93
N GLY A 249 5.39 -19.50 2.43
CA GLY A 249 5.48 -20.95 2.20
C GLY A 249 5.69 -21.76 3.49
N ALA A 250 5.22 -23.01 3.51
CA ALA A 250 5.47 -23.94 4.63
C ALA A 250 6.98 -24.18 4.89
N SER A 251 7.83 -23.99 3.86
CA SER A 251 9.29 -24.12 3.93
C SER A 251 10.01 -23.01 4.70
N LEU A 252 9.28 -22.06 5.29
CA LEU A 252 9.84 -20.90 6.01
C LEU A 252 10.40 -21.22 7.41
N GLY A 253 10.69 -22.49 7.71
CA GLY A 253 11.33 -22.91 8.95
C GLY A 253 10.47 -22.65 10.19
N ILE A 254 9.15 -22.58 10.03
CA ILE A 254 8.21 -22.46 11.17
C ILE A 254 8.24 -23.74 12.02
N ASP A 255 8.69 -24.87 11.46
CA ASP A 255 9.43 -25.94 12.14
C ASP A 255 10.13 -26.78 11.05
N ALA A 256 11.39 -27.18 11.28
CA ALA A 256 12.18 -27.95 10.30
C ALA A 256 11.62 -29.37 10.00
N ASP A 257 10.58 -29.79 10.73
CA ASP A 257 9.93 -31.10 10.62
C ASP A 257 8.64 -31.09 9.76
N LEU A 258 8.14 -29.94 9.32
CA LEU A 258 6.87 -29.82 8.57
C LEU A 258 7.05 -29.87 7.05
N SER A 259 7.80 -30.86 6.56
CA SER A 259 7.97 -31.12 5.12
C SER A 259 6.74 -31.75 4.44
N GLY A 260 5.64 -31.99 5.17
CA GLY A 260 4.46 -32.67 4.65
C GLY A 260 3.23 -31.78 4.48
N GLY A 261 3.07 -31.16 3.31
CA GLY A 261 1.78 -30.69 2.78
C GLY A 261 0.96 -29.66 3.61
N SER A 262 -0.18 -29.25 3.06
CA SER A 262 -1.15 -28.35 3.69
C SER A 262 -1.69 -28.90 5.02
N ASP A 263 -1.95 -30.20 5.07
CA ASP A 263 -2.64 -30.85 6.19
C ASP A 263 -1.87 -30.78 7.52
N GLN A 264 -0.53 -30.82 7.47
CA GLN A 264 0.29 -30.67 8.68
C GLN A 264 0.27 -29.24 9.22
N THR A 265 0.24 -28.24 8.33
CA THR A 265 0.17 -26.82 8.71
C THR A 265 -1.14 -26.52 9.41
N ASP A 266 -2.26 -26.99 8.85
CA ASP A 266 -3.60 -26.84 9.44
C ASP A 266 -3.69 -27.53 10.80
N THR A 267 -3.11 -28.73 10.91
CA THR A 267 -3.05 -29.48 12.17
C THR A 267 -2.24 -28.73 13.23
N HIS A 268 -1.10 -28.15 12.86
CA HIS A 268 -0.26 -27.38 13.78
C HIS A 268 -0.97 -26.10 14.25
N LEU A 269 -1.60 -25.36 13.33
CA LEU A 269 -2.42 -24.19 13.66
C LEU A 269 -3.53 -24.57 14.65
N ARG A 270 -4.28 -25.65 14.38
CA ARG A 270 -5.33 -26.17 15.26
C ARG A 270 -4.79 -26.45 16.67
N GLN A 271 -3.63 -27.10 16.79
CA GLN A 271 -3.01 -27.37 18.10
C GLN A 271 -2.68 -26.09 18.88
N LEU A 272 -2.09 -25.09 18.21
CA LEU A 272 -1.77 -23.80 18.83
C LEU A 272 -3.03 -23.05 19.28
N VAL A 273 -4.09 -23.08 18.47
CA VAL A 273 -5.38 -22.44 18.79
C VAL A 273 -6.00 -23.06 20.02
N TYR A 274 -6.09 -24.39 20.11
CA TYR A 274 -6.66 -25.05 21.29
C TYR A 274 -5.81 -24.84 22.56
N ALA A 275 -4.49 -24.86 22.44
CA ALA A 275 -3.61 -24.50 23.56
C ALA A 275 -3.81 -23.04 24.01
N GLY A 276 -4.03 -22.14 23.05
CA GLY A 276 -4.38 -20.74 23.28
C GLY A 276 -5.73 -20.55 23.97
N ALA A 277 -6.76 -21.26 23.49
CA ALA A 277 -8.11 -21.24 24.05
C ALA A 277 -8.11 -21.68 25.52
N ALA A 278 -7.38 -22.76 25.85
CA ALA A 278 -7.23 -23.19 27.23
C ALA A 278 -6.62 -22.09 28.12
N ARG A 279 -5.62 -21.35 27.63
CA ARG A 279 -5.04 -20.22 28.38
C ARG A 279 -5.99 -19.03 28.54
N ARG A 280 -6.82 -18.73 27.55
CA ARG A 280 -7.75 -17.59 27.55
C ARG A 280 -9.01 -17.84 28.38
N TYR A 281 -9.61 -19.02 28.23
CA TYR A 281 -10.92 -19.34 28.80
C TYR A 281 -10.86 -20.16 30.10
N HIS A 282 -9.78 -20.92 30.35
CA HIS A 282 -9.64 -21.72 31.58
C HIS A 282 -8.71 -21.11 32.63
N SER A 283 -7.92 -20.09 32.28
CA SER A 283 -7.18 -19.32 33.28
C SER A 283 -8.14 -18.37 33.99
N PRO A 284 -8.39 -18.50 35.30
CA PRO A 284 -9.41 -17.71 35.95
C PRO A 284 -8.94 -16.25 36.02
N LEU A 285 -9.63 -15.37 35.28
CA LEU A 285 -9.72 -13.93 35.57
C LEU A 285 -10.30 -13.76 36.98
N ARG A 286 -9.50 -13.98 38.02
CA ARG A 286 -9.95 -13.83 39.41
C ARG A 286 -9.98 -12.34 39.78
N LEU A 287 -11.19 -11.80 39.90
CA LEU A 287 -11.47 -10.66 40.78
C LEU A 287 -11.13 -11.01 42.25
N PRO A 288 -10.83 -9.99 43.07
CA PRO A 288 -9.95 -10.12 44.22
C PRO A 288 -10.70 -10.65 45.44
N LEU A 289 -10.01 -11.38 46.34
CA LEU A 289 -10.24 -11.27 47.80
C LEU A 289 -9.23 -12.08 48.62
N ARG A 290 -8.67 -11.36 49.60
CA ARG A 290 -8.11 -11.78 50.91
C ARG A 290 -6.69 -12.38 50.99
N LEU A 291 -5.84 -11.52 51.55
CA LEU A 291 -4.70 -11.81 52.42
C LEU A 291 -4.80 -13.14 53.18
N ARG A 292 -3.75 -13.97 53.08
CA ARG A 292 -3.01 -14.50 54.24
C ARG A 292 -1.63 -15.03 53.84
N SER A 293 -0.76 -14.94 54.84
CA SER A 293 0.70 -15.07 54.91
C SER A 293 1.25 -16.49 54.66
N GLY A 294 2.46 -16.57 54.09
CA GLY A 294 3.30 -17.76 54.10
C GLY A 294 4.63 -17.55 53.38
N GLN A 295 5.74 -17.79 54.09
CA GLN A 295 7.14 -17.57 53.71
C GLN A 295 7.68 -18.60 52.70
N GLY A 296 8.73 -18.25 51.96
CA GLY A 296 9.53 -19.20 51.17
C GLY A 296 10.37 -18.52 50.09
N SER A 297 11.69 -18.63 50.20
CA SER A 297 12.77 -17.91 49.52
C SER A 297 13.28 -18.57 48.23
N GLY A 298 13.73 -17.76 47.26
CA GLY A 298 14.66 -18.17 46.19
C GLY A 298 14.40 -17.53 44.81
N SER A 299 15.37 -16.79 44.27
CA SER A 299 15.44 -16.18 42.92
C SER A 299 16.87 -16.34 42.38
N PRO A 300 17.16 -16.13 41.08
CA PRO A 300 16.32 -16.37 39.89
C PRO A 300 17.10 -17.05 38.73
N GLY A 301 16.39 -17.82 37.91
CA GLY A 301 16.87 -18.24 36.58
C GLY A 301 15.82 -17.88 35.54
N LEU A 302 16.20 -17.15 34.48
CA LEU A 302 15.32 -16.85 33.36
C LEU A 302 15.00 -18.14 32.58
N PRO A 303 13.72 -18.52 32.36
CA PRO A 303 13.38 -19.54 31.40
C PRO A 303 13.14 -18.91 30.01
N VAL A 304 13.95 -19.34 29.07
CA VAL A 304 13.68 -19.35 27.63
C VAL A 304 12.38 -20.13 27.37
N PRO A 305 11.49 -19.71 26.46
CA PRO A 305 10.44 -20.61 25.99
C PRO A 305 10.54 -20.80 24.48
N CYS A 306 11.07 -21.94 24.05
CA CYS A 306 10.46 -22.78 23.01
C CYS A 306 11.38 -23.98 22.76
N THR A 307 11.03 -25.12 23.37
CA THR A 307 11.21 -26.49 22.88
C THR A 307 10.93 -27.42 24.06
N THR A 308 9.67 -27.59 24.41
CA THR A 308 9.27 -28.71 25.27
C THR A 308 7.99 -29.28 24.72
N ARG A 309 8.08 -30.54 24.27
CA ARG A 309 6.93 -31.41 23.99
C ARG A 309 5.92 -31.23 25.12
N VAL A 310 4.81 -30.55 24.82
CA VAL A 310 3.72 -30.38 25.78
C VAL A 310 3.06 -31.74 25.90
N GLY A 311 3.39 -32.45 26.98
CA GLY A 311 2.60 -33.58 27.42
C GLY A 311 1.18 -33.11 27.66
N LEU A 312 0.25 -33.67 26.90
CA LEU A 312 -1.18 -33.59 27.17
C LEU A 312 -1.41 -34.07 28.61
N ARG A 313 -1.69 -33.14 29.53
CA ARG A 313 -2.38 -33.49 30.77
C ARG A 313 -3.86 -33.24 30.53
N PRO A 314 -4.71 -34.29 30.53
CA PRO A 314 -6.14 -34.11 30.64
C PRO A 314 -6.48 -33.96 32.12
N GLU A 315 -7.14 -32.85 32.48
CA GLU A 315 -8.14 -32.70 33.57
C GLU A 315 -8.19 -31.23 34.03
N GLY A 316 -9.19 -30.49 33.53
CA GLY A 316 -9.47 -29.12 33.98
C GLY A 316 -10.44 -28.38 33.05
N GLN A 317 -11.74 -28.63 33.22
CA GLN A 317 -12.91 -28.02 32.52
C GLN A 317 -12.90 -28.08 30.98
N ALA A 318 -13.93 -28.67 30.39
CA ALA A 318 -14.15 -28.58 28.95
C ALA A 318 -14.39 -27.12 28.53
N LEU A 319 -13.90 -26.70 27.36
CA LEU A 319 -14.25 -25.40 26.77
C LEU A 319 -15.78 -25.36 26.54
N ALA A 320 -16.38 -24.17 26.67
CA ALA A 320 -17.80 -24.00 26.38
C ALA A 320 -18.12 -24.44 24.95
N PRO A 321 -19.26 -25.10 24.68
CA PRO A 321 -19.61 -25.60 23.35
C PRO A 321 -19.59 -24.51 22.26
N GLU A 322 -20.01 -23.29 22.62
CA GLU A 322 -20.00 -22.13 21.73
C GLU A 322 -18.59 -21.72 21.28
N VAL A 323 -17.62 -21.75 22.20
CA VAL A 323 -16.20 -21.45 21.91
C VAL A 323 -15.64 -22.49 20.94
N VAL A 324 -15.89 -23.77 21.20
CA VAL A 324 -15.44 -24.88 20.34
C VAL A 324 -16.08 -24.76 18.96
N ALA A 325 -17.39 -24.50 18.88
CA ALA A 325 -18.10 -24.34 17.62
C ALA A 325 -17.54 -23.18 16.79
N ARG A 326 -17.24 -22.04 17.42
CA ARG A 326 -16.63 -20.89 16.73
C ARG A 326 -15.21 -21.21 16.25
N ILE A 327 -14.38 -21.85 17.09
CA ILE A 327 -13.01 -22.26 16.71
C ILE A 327 -13.03 -23.18 15.49
N GLU A 328 -13.86 -24.22 15.50
CA GLU A 328 -13.92 -25.18 14.39
C GLU A 328 -14.45 -24.54 13.10
N LYS A 329 -15.47 -23.66 13.19
CA LYS A 329 -15.97 -22.90 12.04
C LYS A 329 -14.87 -22.05 11.40
N GLU A 330 -14.11 -21.31 12.21
CA GLU A 330 -13.04 -20.44 11.70
C GLU A 330 -11.87 -21.25 11.13
N LEU A 331 -11.42 -22.30 11.83
CA LEU A 331 -10.34 -23.17 11.37
C LEU A 331 -10.66 -23.89 10.07
N ASP A 332 -11.89 -24.36 9.89
CA ASP A 332 -12.35 -24.98 8.65
C ASP A 332 -12.27 -24.00 7.46
N LEU A 333 -12.77 -22.76 7.63
CA LEU A 333 -12.70 -21.76 6.57
C LEU A 333 -11.25 -21.33 6.27
N ILE A 334 -10.42 -21.19 7.31
CA ILE A 334 -8.99 -20.85 7.18
C ILE A 334 -8.25 -21.94 6.40
N GLY A 335 -8.51 -23.22 6.70
CA GLY A 335 -7.93 -24.37 5.99
C GLY A 335 -8.40 -24.42 4.53
N ARG A 336 -9.72 -24.31 4.28
CA ARG A 336 -10.28 -24.30 2.92
C ARG A 336 -9.73 -23.19 2.03
N LYS A 337 -9.43 -22.00 2.59
CA LYS A 337 -8.82 -20.88 1.86
C LYS A 337 -7.28 -20.89 1.87
N GLY A 338 -6.64 -21.85 2.54
CA GLY A 338 -5.17 -21.97 2.58
C GLY A 338 -4.47 -20.90 3.43
N PHE A 339 -5.16 -20.26 4.38
CA PHE A 339 -4.62 -19.17 5.19
C PHE A 339 -3.81 -19.63 6.41
N ALA A 340 -3.68 -20.93 6.66
CA ALA A 340 -2.96 -21.41 7.85
C ALA A 340 -1.50 -20.93 7.94
N PRO A 341 -0.67 -20.95 6.86
CA PRO A 341 0.69 -20.42 6.92
C PRO A 341 0.74 -18.93 7.31
N TYR A 342 -0.23 -18.14 6.82
CA TYR A 342 -0.33 -16.72 7.15
C TYR A 342 -0.53 -16.51 8.67
N PHE A 343 -1.50 -17.22 9.27
CA PHE A 343 -1.74 -17.15 10.71
C PHE A 343 -0.52 -17.59 11.53
N LEU A 344 0.20 -18.62 11.09
CA LEU A 344 1.40 -19.09 11.77
C LEU A 344 2.55 -18.08 11.71
N VAL A 345 2.78 -17.44 10.55
CA VAL A 345 3.77 -16.36 10.41
C VAL A 345 3.41 -15.20 11.32
N VAL A 346 2.15 -14.76 11.33
CA VAL A 346 1.71 -13.66 12.19
C VAL A 346 1.88 -14.03 13.67
N ALA A 347 1.46 -15.24 14.08
CA ALA A 347 1.61 -15.71 15.46
C ALA A 347 3.08 -15.76 15.91
N ASP A 348 3.99 -16.20 15.03
CA ASP A 348 5.43 -16.22 15.29
C ASP A 348 6.02 -14.81 15.48
N ILE A 349 5.63 -13.86 14.62
CA ILE A 349 6.06 -12.46 14.71
C ILE A 349 5.54 -11.83 16.00
N VAL A 350 4.25 -12.03 16.32
CA VAL A 350 3.63 -11.53 17.56
C VAL A 350 4.32 -12.15 18.78
N GLY A 351 4.68 -13.44 18.72
CA GLY A 351 5.38 -14.16 19.78
C GLY A 351 6.73 -13.55 20.20
N GLN A 352 7.34 -12.71 19.36
CA GLN A 352 8.61 -12.04 19.69
C GLN A 352 8.49 -11.04 20.83
N LYS A 353 7.30 -10.45 21.05
CA LYS A 353 7.07 -9.43 22.06
C LYS A 353 5.87 -9.81 22.90
N ARG A 354 5.99 -9.56 24.21
CA ARG A 354 4.90 -9.89 25.16
C ARG A 354 3.73 -8.92 25.08
N LEU A 355 3.97 -7.68 24.65
CA LEU A 355 2.98 -6.62 24.62
C LEU A 355 2.72 -6.20 23.17
N THR A 356 1.61 -6.68 22.64
CA THR A 356 1.13 -6.44 21.28
C THR A 356 -0.37 -6.21 21.29
N ILE A 357 -0.86 -5.46 20.30
CA ILE A 357 -2.30 -5.24 20.10
C ILE A 357 -2.61 -5.46 18.62
N GLY A 358 -3.38 -6.50 18.31
CA GLY A 358 -4.01 -6.64 17.01
C GLY A 358 -5.17 -5.66 16.84
N ARG A 359 -5.31 -5.08 15.65
CA ARG A 359 -6.37 -4.13 15.30
C ARG A 359 -7.06 -4.52 13.99
N GLY A 360 -8.03 -3.72 13.57
CA GLY A 360 -8.78 -3.96 12.33
C GLY A 360 -9.72 -5.15 12.43
N SER A 361 -10.07 -5.72 11.27
CA SER A 361 -11.02 -6.84 11.20
C SER A 361 -10.49 -8.12 11.86
N GLY A 362 -9.17 -8.29 11.99
CA GLY A 362 -8.55 -9.43 12.67
C GLY A 362 -9.02 -9.65 14.11
N ALA A 363 -9.50 -8.59 14.78
CA ALA A 363 -10.10 -8.66 16.13
C ALA A 363 -11.38 -9.50 16.20
N ALA A 364 -12.07 -9.73 15.08
CA ALA A 364 -13.30 -10.52 15.03
C ALA A 364 -13.06 -12.04 14.95
N SER A 365 -11.80 -12.49 14.83
CA SER A 365 -11.43 -13.90 14.77
C SER A 365 -11.08 -14.45 16.14
N ILE A 366 -11.75 -15.55 16.53
CA ILE A 366 -11.41 -16.29 17.75
C ILE A 366 -10.04 -16.98 17.61
N VAL A 367 -9.67 -17.39 16.39
CA VAL A 367 -8.34 -17.94 16.10
C VAL A 367 -7.26 -16.91 16.41
N SER A 368 -7.40 -15.67 15.94
CA SER A 368 -6.49 -14.56 16.28
C SER A 368 -6.41 -14.30 17.79
N TYR A 369 -7.55 -14.36 18.49
CA TYR A 369 -7.62 -14.16 19.94
C TYR A 369 -6.87 -15.26 20.72
N CYS A 370 -7.08 -16.52 20.34
CA CYS A 370 -6.44 -17.68 20.93
C CYS A 370 -4.92 -17.72 20.66
N LEU A 371 -4.47 -17.23 19.50
CA LEU A 371 -3.05 -17.09 19.16
C LEU A 371 -2.40 -15.86 19.79
N PHE A 372 -3.13 -15.07 20.58
CA PHE A 372 -2.66 -13.81 21.19
C PHE A 372 -2.27 -12.73 20.18
N ILE A 373 -2.68 -12.87 18.92
CA ILE A 373 -2.57 -11.84 17.89
C ILE A 373 -3.45 -10.65 18.31
N THR A 374 -4.68 -10.92 18.76
CA THR A 374 -5.62 -9.92 19.27
C THR A 374 -5.87 -10.13 20.76
N GLN A 375 -6.30 -9.06 21.45
CA GLN A 375 -6.55 -9.07 22.90
C GLN A 375 -8.03 -8.97 23.28
N VAL A 376 -8.91 -8.77 22.29
CA VAL A 376 -10.36 -8.63 22.47
C VAL A 376 -11.01 -9.99 22.23
N ASP A 377 -11.87 -10.43 23.16
CA ASP A 377 -12.65 -11.65 23.01
C ASP A 377 -13.83 -11.39 22.05
N PRO A 378 -13.84 -11.98 20.85
CA PRO A 378 -14.85 -11.68 19.84
C PRO A 378 -16.24 -12.19 20.23
N LEU A 379 -16.34 -13.25 21.04
CA LEU A 379 -17.64 -13.77 21.48
C LEU A 379 -18.27 -12.82 22.51
N ARG A 380 -17.46 -12.33 23.45
CA ARG A 380 -17.92 -11.41 24.50
C ARG A 380 -18.50 -10.10 23.93
N HIS A 381 -17.93 -9.61 22.84
CA HIS A 381 -18.31 -8.35 22.21
C HIS A 381 -19.10 -8.54 20.90
N ASN A 382 -19.64 -9.75 20.67
CA ASN A 382 -20.46 -10.10 19.52
C ASN A 382 -19.85 -9.67 18.16
N LEU A 383 -18.54 -9.85 18.01
CA LEU A 383 -17.83 -9.48 16.78
C LEU A 383 -18.05 -10.55 15.70
N THR A 384 -18.50 -10.10 14.54
CA THR A 384 -18.82 -10.94 13.38
C THR A 384 -17.55 -11.40 12.66
N PHE A 385 -17.26 -12.71 12.66
CA PHE A 385 -16.05 -13.27 12.01
C PHE A 385 -16.02 -13.00 10.51
N GLU A 386 -17.19 -12.98 9.88
CA GLU A 386 -17.36 -12.80 8.45
C GLU A 386 -16.75 -11.48 7.97
N ARG A 387 -16.73 -10.45 8.84
CA ARG A 387 -16.04 -9.17 8.61
C ARG A 387 -14.54 -9.35 8.36
N PHE A 388 -13.92 -10.32 9.04
CA PHE A 388 -12.53 -10.69 8.80
C PHE A 388 -12.42 -11.62 7.59
N LEU A 389 -13.17 -12.72 7.58
CA LEU A 389 -13.10 -13.72 6.53
C LEU A 389 -14.46 -14.34 6.21
N HIS A 390 -14.84 -14.31 4.93
CA HIS A 390 -16.10 -14.85 4.43
C HIS A 390 -15.88 -15.67 3.15
N GLU A 391 -16.77 -16.62 2.85
CA GLU A 391 -16.68 -17.48 1.66
C GLU A 391 -16.76 -16.65 0.36
N GLU A 392 -17.77 -15.79 0.24
CA GLU A 392 -17.98 -14.89 -0.92
C GLU A 392 -16.96 -13.74 -1.03
N ARG A 393 -16.10 -13.55 -0.01
CA ARG A 393 -15.09 -12.49 -0.01
C ARG A 393 -13.84 -12.93 -0.77
N THR A 394 -13.43 -12.11 -1.73
CA THR A 394 -12.22 -12.27 -2.53
C THR A 394 -11.02 -11.49 -2.00
N ASP A 395 -11.21 -10.49 -1.11
CA ASP A 395 -10.07 -9.76 -0.57
C ASP A 395 -9.18 -10.63 0.32
N LEU A 396 -7.90 -10.27 0.35
CA LEU A 396 -6.92 -10.85 1.26
C LEU A 396 -7.19 -10.45 2.72
N PRO A 397 -6.97 -11.37 3.69
CA PRO A 397 -7.00 -11.02 5.09
C PRO A 397 -5.82 -10.11 5.43
N ASP A 398 -6.10 -9.05 6.17
CA ASP A 398 -5.12 -8.07 6.64
C ASP A 398 -5.14 -8.07 8.17
N ILE A 399 -4.03 -8.48 8.76
CA ILE A 399 -3.81 -8.45 10.21
C ILE A 399 -2.79 -7.37 10.52
N ASP A 400 -3.29 -6.33 11.17
CA ASP A 400 -2.50 -5.22 11.67
C ASP A 400 -2.12 -5.50 13.12
N VAL A 401 -0.82 -5.41 13.43
CA VAL A 401 -0.31 -5.61 14.79
C VAL A 401 0.52 -4.42 15.24
N ASP A 402 0.16 -3.89 16.41
CA ASP A 402 0.93 -2.88 17.10
C ASP A 402 1.97 -3.47 18.03
N PHE A 403 3.16 -2.86 17.96
CA PHE A 403 4.24 -3.03 18.91
C PHE A 403 4.54 -1.70 19.59
N ALA A 404 5.23 -1.74 20.73
CA ALA A 404 5.82 -0.52 21.27
C ALA A 404 6.71 0.11 20.19
N TRP A 405 6.54 1.41 19.93
CA TRP A 405 7.14 2.08 18.77
C TRP A 405 8.66 1.91 18.66
N ASP A 406 9.34 1.80 19.80
CA ASP A 406 10.79 1.61 19.95
C ASP A 406 11.24 0.13 19.87
N GLU A 407 10.30 -0.81 19.84
CA GLU A 407 10.57 -2.25 19.67
C GLU A 407 10.30 -2.74 18.24
N ARG A 408 9.47 -2.00 17.48
CA ARG A 408 9.04 -2.33 16.12
C ARG A 408 10.20 -2.64 15.17
N ASP A 409 11.22 -1.80 15.14
CA ASP A 409 12.35 -1.97 14.20
C ASP A 409 13.12 -3.28 14.51
N GLY A 410 13.16 -3.70 15.78
CA GLY A 410 13.72 -5.00 16.17
C GLY A 410 12.87 -6.19 15.70
N VAL A 411 11.55 -6.03 15.64
CA VAL A 411 10.62 -7.04 15.08
C VAL A 411 10.79 -7.15 13.57
N LEU A 412 10.93 -6.02 12.87
CA LEU A 412 11.24 -6.03 11.43
C LEU A 412 12.59 -6.70 11.14
N ALA A 413 13.62 -6.38 11.93
CA ALA A 413 14.92 -7.04 11.81
C ALA A 413 14.83 -8.55 12.04
N TYR A 414 13.97 -9.00 12.97
CA TYR A 414 13.67 -10.41 13.17
C TYR A 414 13.04 -11.05 11.93
N VAL A 415 12.03 -10.41 11.33
CA VAL A 415 11.36 -10.91 10.11
C VAL A 415 12.38 -11.10 8.98
N PHE A 416 13.17 -10.07 8.67
CA PHE A 416 14.19 -10.14 7.62
C PHE A 416 15.25 -11.22 7.89
N LYS A 417 15.59 -11.44 9.16
CA LYS A 417 16.58 -12.44 9.56
C LYS A 417 16.02 -13.86 9.49
N LYS A 418 14.80 -14.09 10.01
CA LYS A 418 14.19 -15.42 10.09
C LYS A 418 13.73 -15.92 8.73
N TYR A 419 13.00 -15.09 8.00
CA TYR A 419 12.38 -15.47 6.73
C TYR A 419 13.28 -15.18 5.51
N GLY A 420 14.38 -14.46 5.72
CA GLY A 420 15.38 -14.16 4.70
C GLY A 420 15.02 -12.96 3.83
N ARG A 421 16.02 -12.13 3.53
CA ARG A 421 15.84 -10.90 2.73
C ARG A 421 15.46 -11.17 1.26
N GLU A 422 15.74 -12.37 0.76
CA GLU A 422 15.31 -12.81 -0.58
C GLU A 422 13.82 -13.12 -0.67
N ARG A 423 13.14 -13.29 0.47
CA ARG A 423 11.71 -13.65 0.54
C ARG A 423 10.86 -12.58 1.21
N THR A 424 11.49 -11.49 1.66
CA THR A 424 10.83 -10.47 2.47
C THR A 424 11.19 -9.06 2.03
N ALA A 425 10.18 -8.20 2.00
CA ALA A 425 10.33 -6.79 1.67
C ALA A 425 9.21 -5.99 2.34
N MET A 426 9.45 -4.71 2.56
CA MET A 426 8.41 -3.76 2.94
C MET A 426 7.62 -3.32 1.70
N VAL A 427 6.35 -2.98 1.90
CA VAL A 427 5.56 -2.23 0.91
C VAL A 427 6.17 -0.84 0.72
N ALA A 428 6.13 -0.30 -0.49
CA ALA A 428 6.51 1.10 -0.72
C ALA A 428 5.32 2.05 -0.54
N ASN A 429 5.60 3.31 -0.27
CA ASN A 429 4.71 4.41 -0.53
C ASN A 429 5.17 5.11 -1.80
N HIS A 430 4.24 5.42 -2.69
CA HIS A 430 4.52 6.33 -3.80
C HIS A 430 4.27 7.76 -3.37
N VAL A 431 5.35 8.52 -3.13
CA VAL A 431 5.22 9.93 -2.76
C VAL A 431 5.00 10.74 -4.02
N THR A 432 3.79 11.28 -4.16
CA THR A 432 3.41 12.14 -5.29
C THR A 432 3.49 13.62 -4.92
N LEU A 433 3.66 14.48 -5.92
CA LEU A 433 3.62 15.93 -5.73
C LEU A 433 2.22 16.36 -5.28
N GLN A 434 2.11 16.75 -4.00
CA GLN A 434 0.92 17.39 -3.44
C GLN A 434 0.89 18.88 -3.81
N PRO A 435 -0.27 19.56 -3.83
CA PRO A 435 -0.37 20.97 -4.25
C PRO A 435 0.65 21.92 -3.61
N ARG A 436 0.86 21.83 -2.29
CA ARG A 436 1.89 22.64 -1.59
C ARG A 436 3.32 22.28 -2.01
N ALA A 437 3.59 21.00 -2.22
CA ALA A 437 4.90 20.53 -2.65
C ALA A 437 5.16 20.97 -4.09
N ALA A 438 4.18 20.82 -5.00
CA ALA A 438 4.28 21.26 -6.38
C ALA A 438 4.61 22.77 -6.48
N VAL A 439 3.86 23.63 -5.76
CA VAL A 439 4.14 25.08 -5.75
C VAL A 439 5.55 25.37 -5.23
N ARG A 440 5.99 24.66 -4.18
CA ARG A 440 7.35 24.81 -3.63
C ARG A 440 8.42 24.40 -4.64
N GLU A 441 8.27 23.24 -5.29
CA GLU A 441 9.28 22.75 -6.23
C GLU A 441 9.34 23.61 -7.50
N VAL A 442 8.20 24.01 -8.07
CA VAL A 442 8.18 24.95 -9.19
C VAL A 442 8.76 26.30 -8.79
N GLY A 443 8.43 26.81 -7.60
CA GLY A 443 9.00 28.06 -7.09
C GLY A 443 10.53 28.04 -7.04
N LYS A 444 11.14 26.94 -6.58
CA LYS A 444 12.61 26.79 -6.58
C LYS A 444 13.22 26.83 -7.98
N VAL A 445 12.60 26.15 -8.93
CA VAL A 445 13.06 26.11 -10.33
C VAL A 445 13.01 27.51 -10.96
N PHE A 446 12.02 28.32 -10.59
CA PHE A 446 11.91 29.73 -10.98
C PHE A 446 12.82 30.68 -10.17
N GLY A 447 13.58 30.16 -9.20
CA GLY A 447 14.55 30.92 -8.42
C GLY A 447 13.98 31.66 -7.20
N LEU A 448 12.75 31.35 -6.77
CA LEU A 448 12.17 31.93 -5.55
C LEU A 448 12.92 31.44 -4.29
N SER A 449 13.09 32.34 -3.33
CA SER A 449 13.58 32.02 -2.00
C SER A 449 12.55 31.22 -1.19
N ASN A 450 13.03 30.54 -0.14
CA ASN A 450 12.15 29.82 0.79
C ASN A 450 11.11 30.73 1.47
N GLU A 451 11.45 32.00 1.71
CA GLU A 451 10.54 32.97 2.34
C GLU A 451 9.40 33.36 1.40
N GLU A 452 9.72 33.62 0.12
CA GLU A 452 8.74 33.90 -0.93
C GLU A 452 7.80 32.71 -1.14
N ILE A 453 8.35 31.49 -1.26
CA ILE A 453 7.56 30.27 -1.40
C ILE A 453 6.60 30.09 -0.22
N LEU A 454 7.07 30.34 1.01
CA LEU A 454 6.25 30.20 2.21
C LEU A 454 5.14 31.26 2.27
N ALA A 455 5.43 32.50 1.87
CA ALA A 455 4.44 33.57 1.76
C ALA A 455 3.34 33.20 0.74
N VAL A 456 3.74 32.70 -0.44
CA VAL A 456 2.84 32.27 -1.51
C VAL A 456 1.97 31.10 -1.05
N THR A 457 2.57 30.04 -0.50
CA THR A 457 1.86 28.84 -0.06
C THR A 457 0.82 29.12 1.03
N ARG A 458 1.11 30.05 1.96
CA ARG A 458 0.15 30.48 3.00
C ARG A 458 -1.03 31.25 2.40
N ARG A 459 -0.76 32.19 1.48
CA ARG A 459 -1.81 32.98 0.83
C ARG A 459 -2.74 32.12 -0.01
N ILE A 460 -2.18 31.19 -0.77
CA ILE A 460 -2.96 30.25 -1.59
C ILE A 460 -3.88 29.40 -0.70
N ALA A 461 -3.37 28.88 0.41
CA ALA A 461 -4.20 28.08 1.33
C ALA A 461 -5.42 28.85 1.87
N LEU A 462 -5.30 30.17 2.08
CA LEU A 462 -6.42 31.03 2.49
C LEU A 462 -7.44 31.23 1.35
N VAL A 463 -6.97 31.55 0.14
CA VAL A 463 -7.86 31.77 -1.02
C VAL A 463 -8.66 30.53 -1.38
N PHE A 464 -8.01 29.37 -1.41
CA PHE A 464 -8.74 28.12 -1.66
C PHE A 464 -9.67 27.79 -0.48
N ALA A 465 -9.36 28.16 0.75
CA ALA A 465 -10.29 28.01 1.87
C ALA A 465 -11.55 28.89 1.74
N GLU A 466 -11.39 30.15 1.31
CA GLU A 466 -12.50 31.08 1.08
C GLU A 466 -13.38 30.67 -0.10
N ALA A 467 -12.79 30.07 -1.15
CA ALA A 467 -13.52 29.56 -2.30
C ALA A 467 -14.25 28.22 -2.04
N GLY A 468 -14.35 27.77 -0.79
CA GLY A 468 -14.99 26.48 -0.44
C GLY A 468 -14.11 25.24 -0.72
N HIS A 469 -12.86 25.46 -1.12
CA HIS A 469 -11.85 24.44 -1.43
C HIS A 469 -10.79 24.32 -0.33
N ALA A 470 -11.14 24.53 0.95
CA ALA A 470 -10.20 24.48 2.08
C ALA A 470 -9.39 23.17 2.14
N ASN A 471 -9.96 22.09 1.59
CA ASN A 471 -9.35 20.77 1.52
C ASN A 471 -8.23 20.65 0.46
N LEU A 472 -8.14 21.56 -0.54
CA LEU A 472 -7.09 21.53 -1.59
C LEU A 472 -5.69 21.85 -1.05
N PHE A 473 -5.58 22.47 0.12
CA PHE A 473 -4.33 22.76 0.82
C PHE A 473 -4.34 22.19 2.26
N GLY A 474 -5.31 21.33 2.59
CA GLY A 474 -5.42 20.63 3.87
C GLY A 474 -4.43 19.46 4.00
N ARG A 475 -4.46 18.74 5.14
CA ARG A 475 -3.66 17.51 5.31
C ARG A 475 -4.22 16.32 4.52
N ASP A 476 -5.48 16.39 4.08
CA ASP A 476 -6.22 15.31 3.40
C ASP A 476 -6.52 15.70 1.93
N ILE A 477 -5.49 16.09 1.18
CA ILE A 477 -5.65 16.34 -0.27
C ILE A 477 -5.58 15.00 -0.98
N HIS A 478 -6.57 14.74 -1.84
CA HIS A 478 -6.60 13.57 -2.68
C HIS A 478 -6.43 13.96 -4.15
N PRO A 479 -5.52 13.30 -4.90
CA PRO A 479 -5.25 13.61 -6.31
C PRO A 479 -6.47 13.36 -7.23
N LEU A 480 -7.39 12.45 -6.87
CA LEU A 480 -8.62 12.10 -7.61
C LEU A 480 -9.86 12.87 -7.15
N ARG A 481 -9.72 14.12 -6.68
CA ARG A 481 -10.87 15.03 -6.51
C ARG A 481 -10.82 16.19 -7.50
N LEU A 482 -9.92 16.05 -8.47
CA LEU A 482 -9.51 17.05 -9.45
C LEU A 482 -9.97 16.66 -10.85
N ASP A 483 -10.35 15.40 -11.00
CA ASP A 483 -11.02 14.74 -12.12
C ASP A 483 -12.47 15.20 -12.30
N THR A 484 -13.21 15.45 -11.21
CA THR A 484 -14.66 15.71 -11.27
C THR A 484 -15.07 17.16 -11.15
N THR A 485 -14.22 18.04 -10.59
CA THR A 485 -14.52 19.48 -10.49
C THR A 485 -13.58 20.38 -11.30
N GLY A 486 -12.56 19.80 -11.94
CA GLY A 486 -11.39 20.57 -12.35
C GLY A 486 -10.66 21.14 -11.13
N PHE A 487 -9.37 21.45 -11.29
CA PHE A 487 -8.78 22.43 -10.40
C PHE A 487 -9.47 23.77 -10.65
N PRO A 488 -9.82 24.56 -9.62
CA PRO A 488 -10.14 25.96 -9.82
C PRO A 488 -8.95 26.58 -10.53
N THR A 489 -9.12 26.93 -11.79
CA THR A 489 -8.21 27.85 -12.45
C THR A 489 -8.32 29.17 -11.68
N LEU A 490 -7.23 29.95 -11.64
CA LEU A 490 -7.25 31.29 -11.05
C LEU A 490 -8.35 32.18 -11.66
N GLU A 491 -8.91 31.80 -12.82
CA GLU A 491 -10.00 32.43 -13.52
C GLU A 491 -11.39 32.01 -13.00
N THR A 492 -11.57 30.75 -12.61
CA THR A 492 -12.85 30.21 -12.07
C THR A 492 -13.08 30.49 -10.58
N ALA A 493 -12.02 30.70 -9.82
CA ALA A 493 -12.16 31.21 -8.46
C ALA A 493 -12.39 32.73 -8.58
N SER A 494 -13.60 33.19 -8.31
CA SER A 494 -13.93 34.62 -8.11
C SER A 494 -13.24 35.17 -6.84
N ALA A 495 -11.93 34.97 -6.72
CA ALA A 495 -11.11 35.41 -5.61
C ALA A 495 -10.77 36.89 -5.83
N PRO A 496 -11.36 37.81 -5.05
CA PRO A 496 -10.91 39.18 -5.06
C PRO A 496 -9.48 39.21 -4.48
N ALA A 497 -8.58 39.97 -5.09
CA ALA A 497 -7.37 40.50 -4.45
C ALA A 497 -6.17 39.56 -4.19
N LEU A 498 -5.87 38.62 -5.09
CA LEU A 498 -4.48 38.16 -5.25
C LEU A 498 -3.80 39.05 -6.30
N ASN A 499 -3.17 40.15 -5.86
CA ASN A 499 -2.28 40.95 -6.70
C ASN A 499 -0.98 40.14 -6.93
N LEU A 500 -1.12 39.06 -7.70
CA LEU A 500 -0.05 38.17 -8.11
C LEU A 500 0.53 38.71 -9.41
N ASP A 501 1.85 38.89 -9.41
CA ASP A 501 2.59 39.11 -10.63
C ASP A 501 2.44 37.92 -11.60
N ASP A 502 2.80 38.15 -12.86
CA ASP A 502 2.66 37.14 -13.92
C ASP A 502 3.51 35.89 -13.65
N THR A 503 4.64 36.06 -12.96
CA THR A 503 5.54 34.97 -12.57
C THR A 503 4.85 34.01 -11.60
N LEU A 504 4.18 34.53 -10.57
CA LEU A 504 3.46 33.72 -9.60
C LEU A 504 2.23 33.05 -10.20
N ARG A 505 1.51 33.73 -11.11
CA ARG A 505 0.42 33.10 -11.89
C ARG A 505 0.92 31.92 -12.71
N ARG A 506 2.07 32.09 -13.38
CA ARG A 506 2.72 31.01 -14.14
C ARG A 506 3.15 29.85 -13.25
N ILE A 507 3.81 30.14 -12.11
CA ILE A 507 4.22 29.12 -11.15
C ILE A 507 3.01 28.30 -10.67
N LEU A 508 1.90 28.97 -10.36
CA LEU A 508 0.69 28.30 -9.92
C LEU A 508 0.12 27.38 -11.00
N ASN A 509 -0.08 27.90 -12.21
CA ASN A 509 -0.61 27.12 -13.33
C ASN A 509 0.24 25.89 -13.64
N LEU A 510 1.57 26.05 -13.65
CA LEU A 510 2.49 24.93 -13.87
C LEU A 510 2.46 23.94 -12.70
N ALA A 511 2.49 24.41 -11.46
CA ALA A 511 2.43 23.56 -10.27
C ALA A 511 1.15 22.69 -10.24
N MET A 512 0.00 23.23 -10.68
CA MET A 512 -1.24 22.45 -10.72
C MET A 512 -1.16 21.28 -11.70
N ARG A 513 -0.46 21.44 -12.83
CA ARG A 513 -0.25 20.36 -13.81
C ARG A 513 0.72 19.28 -13.34
N LEU A 514 1.49 19.54 -12.29
CA LEU A 514 2.41 18.57 -11.69
C LEU A 514 1.79 17.75 -10.55
N VAL A 515 0.61 18.12 -10.05
CA VAL A 515 0.00 17.44 -8.91
C VAL A 515 -0.33 15.99 -9.27
N GLY A 516 0.06 15.06 -8.40
CA GLY A 516 -0.18 13.63 -8.58
C GLY A 516 0.97 12.88 -9.27
N ILE A 517 1.94 13.58 -9.87
CA ILE A 517 3.12 12.95 -10.48
C ILE A 517 3.98 12.27 -9.40
N PHE A 518 4.45 11.06 -9.69
CA PHE A 518 5.30 10.30 -8.80
C PHE A 518 6.69 10.93 -8.71
N HIS A 519 7.11 11.23 -7.48
CA HIS A 519 8.38 11.88 -7.19
C HIS A 519 9.43 10.85 -6.75
N TYR A 520 9.18 10.14 -5.65
CA TYR A 520 10.12 9.13 -5.15
C TYR A 520 9.43 8.07 -4.27
N PRO A 521 9.96 6.83 -4.23
CA PRO A 521 9.46 5.79 -3.34
C PRO A 521 9.93 6.04 -1.89
N SER A 522 9.09 5.66 -0.91
CA SER A 522 9.49 5.62 0.50
C SER A 522 8.99 4.36 1.18
N VAL A 523 9.49 4.04 2.38
CA VAL A 523 9.09 2.81 3.10
C VAL A 523 7.70 2.99 3.70
N HIS A 524 6.79 2.04 3.48
CA HIS A 524 5.49 2.02 4.14
C HIS A 524 5.65 1.86 5.67
N SER A 525 4.73 2.43 6.45
CA SER A 525 4.84 2.50 7.91
C SER A 525 4.61 1.16 8.62
N GLY A 526 4.01 0.17 7.96
CA GLY A 526 3.65 -1.12 8.55
C GLY A 526 3.95 -2.32 7.64
N GLY A 527 3.30 -2.36 6.49
CA GLY A 527 3.27 -3.48 5.54
C GLY A 527 4.60 -4.13 5.25
N VAL A 528 4.77 -5.34 5.76
CA VAL A 528 5.79 -6.30 5.37
C VAL A 528 5.14 -7.43 4.57
N ILE A 529 5.85 -7.91 3.56
CA ILE A 529 5.46 -9.03 2.70
C ILE A 529 6.42 -10.18 2.98
N VAL A 530 5.87 -11.40 3.04
CA VAL A 530 6.64 -12.64 3.12
C VAL A 530 6.11 -13.60 2.05
N VAL A 531 6.98 -14.03 1.13
CA VAL A 531 6.63 -14.92 0.01
C VAL A 531 7.21 -16.33 0.19
N PRO A 532 6.75 -17.35 -0.55
CA PRO A 532 7.19 -18.73 -0.34
C PRO A 532 8.58 -19.01 -0.91
N ASP A 533 8.94 -18.33 -2.00
CA ASP A 533 10.20 -18.43 -2.73
C ASP A 533 10.88 -17.05 -2.81
N GLU A 534 11.16 -16.51 -3.98
CA GLU A 534 11.95 -15.28 -4.18
C GLU A 534 11.03 -14.08 -4.44
N ILE A 535 11.12 -13.01 -3.64
CA ILE A 535 10.26 -11.82 -3.80
C ILE A 535 10.45 -11.16 -5.17
N ARG A 536 11.69 -11.16 -5.67
CA ARG A 536 12.10 -10.54 -6.94
C ARG A 536 11.57 -11.27 -8.18
N LYS A 537 10.91 -12.42 -8.02
CA LYS A 537 10.15 -13.10 -9.08
C LYS A 537 8.78 -12.45 -9.32
N TYR A 538 8.20 -11.83 -8.30
CA TYR A 538 6.84 -11.27 -8.34
C TYR A 538 6.82 -9.77 -8.58
N VAL A 539 7.77 -9.05 -8.01
CA VAL A 539 7.82 -7.58 -8.05
C VAL A 539 9.27 -7.11 -7.93
N PRO A 540 9.69 -6.05 -8.64
CA PRO A 540 11.02 -5.49 -8.46
C PRO A 540 11.21 -4.95 -7.03
N VAL A 541 12.40 -5.13 -6.48
CA VAL A 541 12.77 -4.70 -5.12
C VAL A 541 13.94 -3.74 -5.19
N LEU A 542 13.88 -2.68 -4.41
CA LEU A 542 14.97 -1.73 -4.20
C LEU A 542 15.29 -1.59 -2.71
N THR A 543 16.49 -1.11 -2.40
CA THR A 543 16.92 -0.88 -1.02
C THR A 543 16.75 0.59 -0.65
N ALA A 544 15.88 0.87 0.32
CA ALA A 544 15.70 2.21 0.87
C ALA A 544 16.97 2.67 1.64
N PRO A 545 17.20 3.98 1.85
CA PRO A 545 18.46 4.51 2.43
C PRO A 545 18.88 3.91 3.79
N LYS A 546 17.94 3.38 4.57
CA LYS A 546 18.22 2.69 5.85
C LYS A 546 18.56 1.20 5.68
N GLY A 547 18.83 0.73 4.47
CA GLY A 547 19.10 -0.68 4.18
C GLY A 547 17.87 -1.58 4.27
N VAL A 548 16.67 -1.03 4.07
CA VAL A 548 15.40 -1.79 4.15
C VAL A 548 14.96 -2.16 2.72
N PRO A 549 14.76 -3.45 2.40
CA PRO A 549 14.25 -3.84 1.09
C PRO A 549 12.78 -3.41 0.99
N ILE A 550 12.43 -2.72 -0.08
CA ILE A 550 11.06 -2.32 -0.41
C ILE A 550 10.69 -2.84 -1.80
N VAL A 551 9.46 -3.30 -1.97
CA VAL A 551 8.91 -3.59 -3.31
C VAL A 551 8.60 -2.27 -4.02
N GLN A 552 8.67 -2.24 -5.36
CA GLN A 552 8.35 -1.04 -6.12
C GLN A 552 6.88 -0.63 -6.04
N TRP A 553 5.97 -1.53 -5.67
CA TRP A 553 4.53 -1.24 -5.62
C TRP A 553 4.08 -0.63 -4.30
N GLU A 554 3.08 0.23 -4.42
CA GLU A 554 2.34 0.73 -3.26
C GLU A 554 1.28 -0.28 -2.78
N LYS A 555 0.64 0.04 -1.65
CA LYS A 555 -0.29 -0.84 -0.94
C LYS A 555 -1.36 -1.45 -1.85
N ASP A 556 -2.08 -0.64 -2.62
CA ASP A 556 -3.23 -1.13 -3.38
C ASP A 556 -2.76 -2.08 -4.50
N GLN A 557 -1.68 -1.75 -5.20
CA GLN A 557 -1.06 -2.65 -6.19
C GLN A 557 -0.51 -3.95 -5.59
N VAL A 558 0.03 -3.92 -4.37
CA VAL A 558 0.46 -5.14 -3.66
C VAL A 558 -0.74 -6.05 -3.37
N GLU A 559 -1.84 -5.48 -2.84
CA GLU A 559 -3.07 -6.22 -2.57
C GLU A 559 -3.69 -6.79 -3.86
N ASP A 560 -3.79 -5.97 -4.90
CA ASP A 560 -4.37 -6.34 -6.20
C ASP A 560 -3.50 -7.36 -6.96
N ALA A 561 -2.21 -7.46 -6.62
CA ALA A 561 -1.30 -8.47 -7.15
C ALA A 561 -1.32 -9.80 -6.40
N GLY A 562 -2.16 -9.93 -5.35
CA GLY A 562 -2.25 -11.14 -4.55
C GLY A 562 -1.17 -11.28 -3.46
N LEU A 563 -0.31 -10.27 -3.25
CA LEU A 563 0.73 -10.31 -2.23
C LEU A 563 0.13 -9.97 -0.86
N VAL A 564 0.16 -10.94 0.06
CA VAL A 564 -0.38 -10.73 1.40
C VAL A 564 0.57 -9.89 2.25
N LYS A 565 0.05 -8.79 2.80
CA LYS A 565 0.80 -7.92 3.71
C LYS A 565 0.45 -8.18 5.18
N ILE A 566 1.42 -7.88 6.05
CA ILE A 566 1.24 -7.86 7.50
C ILE A 566 1.66 -6.46 7.96
N ASP A 567 0.76 -5.69 8.55
CA ASP A 567 1.09 -4.34 9.00
C ASP A 567 1.71 -4.37 10.41
N LEU A 568 3.03 -4.16 10.48
CA LEU A 568 3.78 -4.09 11.75
C LEU A 568 3.97 -2.63 12.18
N LEU A 569 3.08 -2.17 13.05
CA LEU A 569 2.95 -0.76 13.41
C LEU A 569 3.62 -0.43 14.74
N GLY A 570 4.15 0.79 14.83
CA GLY A 570 4.70 1.33 16.06
C GLY A 570 3.69 2.19 16.81
N ASN A 571 3.33 1.80 18.03
CA ASN A 571 2.38 2.50 18.88
C ASN A 571 3.09 3.11 20.11
N ARG A 572 2.98 4.45 20.27
CA ARG A 572 3.57 5.18 21.39
C ARG A 572 2.90 4.87 22.72
N SER A 573 1.58 4.77 22.73
CA SER A 573 0.81 4.46 23.94
C SER A 573 1.13 3.06 24.46
N LEU A 574 1.46 2.11 23.58
CA LEU A 574 1.87 0.78 23.99
C LEU A 574 3.23 0.80 24.72
N ALA A 575 4.17 1.64 24.28
CA ALA A 575 5.43 1.87 24.99
C ALA A 575 5.19 2.50 26.37
N VAL A 576 4.28 3.47 26.48
CA VAL A 576 3.90 4.07 27.77
C VAL A 576 3.34 3.02 28.74
N VAL A 577 2.43 2.16 28.27
CA VAL A 577 1.87 1.07 29.09
C VAL A 577 2.96 0.09 29.52
N ARG A 578 3.84 -0.31 28.60
CA ARG A 578 4.98 -1.19 28.89
C ARG A 578 5.86 -0.61 30.00
N ASP A 579 6.25 0.65 29.87
CA ASP A 579 7.19 1.29 30.79
C ASP A 579 6.54 1.56 32.15
N CYS A 580 5.24 1.88 32.16
CA CYS A 580 4.44 1.95 33.39
C CYS A 580 4.42 0.59 34.11
N LEU A 581 4.13 -0.51 33.40
CA LEU A 581 4.13 -1.85 33.99
C LEU A 581 5.51 -2.25 34.49
N ARG A 582 6.57 -1.97 33.73
CA ARG A 582 7.96 -2.20 34.15
C ARG A 582 8.25 -1.46 35.46
N HIS A 583 7.91 -0.18 35.53
CA HIS A 583 8.16 0.65 36.70
C HIS A 583 7.36 0.17 37.93
N ILE A 584 6.08 -0.16 37.78
CA ILE A 584 5.27 -0.71 38.89
C ILE A 584 5.86 -2.04 39.39
N ASN A 585 6.31 -2.89 38.47
CA ASN A 585 6.87 -4.20 38.82
C ASN A 585 8.23 -4.11 39.52
N LEU A 586 8.98 -3.02 39.41
CA LEU A 586 10.22 -2.80 40.19
C LEU A 586 9.97 -2.86 41.71
N TYR A 587 8.76 -2.50 42.15
CA TYR A 587 8.38 -2.45 43.55
C TYR A 587 7.56 -3.67 43.98
N ARG A 588 7.38 -4.69 43.12
CA ARG A 588 6.60 -5.89 43.37
C ARG A 588 7.50 -7.13 43.39
N LYS A 589 7.04 -8.18 44.08
CA LYS A 589 7.70 -9.49 44.01
C LYS A 589 7.39 -10.14 42.66
N PRO A 590 8.27 -10.98 42.10
CA PRO A 590 8.05 -11.64 40.81
C PRO A 590 6.70 -12.34 40.65
N LYS A 591 6.22 -12.98 41.73
CA LYS A 591 4.91 -13.66 41.76
C LYS A 591 3.69 -12.71 41.70
N ASP A 592 3.90 -11.44 42.02
CA ASP A 592 2.86 -10.40 42.10
C ASP A 592 2.99 -9.38 40.95
N HIS A 593 3.89 -9.66 39.99
CA HIS A 593 4.09 -8.79 38.82
C HIS A 593 2.78 -8.65 38.03
N LEU A 594 2.44 -7.41 37.71
CA LEU A 594 1.35 -7.10 36.80
C LEU A 594 1.76 -7.47 35.38
N SER A 595 0.87 -8.20 34.71
CA SER A 595 0.95 -8.49 33.28
C SER A 595 -0.19 -7.79 32.57
N TYR A 596 0.08 -7.19 31.41
CA TYR A 596 -0.96 -6.55 30.60
C TYR A 596 -2.14 -7.48 30.33
N HIS A 597 -1.87 -8.73 29.96
CA HIS A 597 -2.89 -9.74 29.64
C HIS A 597 -3.73 -10.20 30.83
N HIS A 598 -3.34 -9.85 32.06
CA HIS A 598 -4.07 -10.22 33.28
C HIS A 598 -4.75 -9.03 33.95
N ILE A 599 -4.59 -7.82 33.40
CA ILE A 599 -5.29 -6.64 33.92
C ILE A 599 -6.76 -6.72 33.50
N GLN A 600 -7.65 -6.56 34.47
CA GLN A 600 -9.08 -6.43 34.19
C GLN A 600 -9.33 -5.11 33.43
N PRO A 601 -9.81 -5.16 32.16
CA PRO A 601 -9.86 -3.97 31.32
C PRO A 601 -11.07 -3.07 31.59
N ILE A 602 -12.12 -3.59 32.25
CA ILE A 602 -13.40 -2.88 32.45
C ILE A 602 -13.85 -2.94 33.91
N GLY A 603 -14.69 -1.97 34.31
CA GLY A 603 -15.35 -1.96 35.62
C GLY A 603 -14.56 -1.30 36.76
N ASP A 604 -13.45 -0.63 36.46
CA ASP A 604 -12.73 0.16 37.46
C ASP A 604 -13.42 1.52 37.70
N ALA A 605 -13.84 1.76 38.94
CA ALA A 605 -14.59 2.96 39.32
C ALA A 605 -13.73 4.24 39.20
N GLY A 606 -12.43 4.16 39.51
CA GLY A 606 -11.50 5.29 39.41
C GLY A 606 -11.31 5.75 37.96
N THR A 607 -11.09 4.78 37.06
CA THR A 607 -10.98 5.01 35.61
C THR A 607 -12.27 5.60 35.05
N THR A 608 -13.43 5.07 35.46
CA THR A 608 -14.75 5.59 35.07
C THR A 608 -14.95 7.04 35.52
N ALA A 609 -14.60 7.37 36.76
CA ALA A 609 -14.73 8.73 37.29
C ALA A 609 -13.84 9.73 36.55
N LEU A 610 -12.61 9.34 36.20
CA LEU A 610 -11.68 10.17 35.43
C LEU A 610 -12.22 10.46 34.03
N MET A 611 -12.73 9.44 33.33
CA MET A 611 -13.33 9.58 32.01
C MET A 611 -14.60 10.43 32.04
N ARG A 612 -15.49 10.23 33.02
CA ARG A 612 -16.73 11.01 33.20
C ARG A 612 -16.46 12.51 33.40
N GLN A 613 -15.30 12.88 33.96
CA GLN A 613 -14.88 14.28 34.12
C GLN A 613 -14.17 14.85 32.88
N GLY A 614 -14.00 14.07 31.80
CA GLY A 614 -13.22 14.49 30.62
C GLY A 614 -11.72 14.69 30.90
N ARG A 615 -11.20 14.09 31.98
CA ARG A 615 -9.80 14.25 32.44
C ARG A 615 -8.85 13.24 31.78
N THR A 616 -9.01 13.02 30.49
CA THR A 616 -8.36 11.94 29.73
C THR A 616 -7.11 12.39 28.95
N MET A 617 -6.46 13.48 29.38
CA MET A 617 -5.21 13.93 28.75
C MET A 617 -4.13 12.86 28.92
N GLY A 618 -3.52 12.40 27.81
CA GLY A 618 -2.55 11.29 27.82
C GLY A 618 -3.18 9.89 27.79
N ILE A 619 -4.51 9.77 27.68
CA ILE A 619 -5.19 8.50 27.47
C ILE A 619 -5.44 8.30 25.97
N PHE A 620 -4.85 7.24 25.42
CA PHE A 620 -4.92 6.88 24.01
C PHE A 620 -6.37 6.86 23.47
N TYR A 621 -6.55 7.29 22.21
CA TYR A 621 -7.84 7.49 21.52
C TYR A 621 -8.77 8.58 22.07
N ILE A 622 -8.78 8.85 23.38
CA ILE A 622 -9.78 9.72 24.02
C ILE A 622 -9.22 11.01 24.62
N GLU A 623 -8.02 11.42 24.23
CA GLU A 623 -7.36 12.63 24.74
C GLU A 623 -7.75 13.93 24.04
N SER A 624 -8.38 13.85 22.86
CA SER A 624 -8.67 15.03 22.04
C SER A 624 -9.62 16.00 22.77
N PRO A 625 -9.52 17.32 22.55
CA PRO A 625 -10.44 18.28 23.16
C PRO A 625 -11.92 17.95 22.90
N ALA A 626 -12.25 17.51 21.67
CA ALA A 626 -13.61 17.14 21.30
C ALA A 626 -14.10 15.90 22.06
N THR A 627 -13.30 14.82 22.11
CA THR A 627 -13.66 13.59 22.83
C THR A 627 -13.80 13.83 24.33
N ARG A 628 -12.91 14.65 24.91
CA ARG A 628 -12.96 15.04 26.33
C ARG A 628 -14.24 15.79 26.69
N GLN A 629 -14.64 16.74 25.84
CA GLN A 629 -15.89 17.46 26.02
C GLN A 629 -17.11 16.54 25.86
N LEU A 630 -17.07 15.62 24.88
CA LEU A 630 -18.13 14.64 24.68
C LEU A 630 -18.31 13.74 25.92
N LEU A 631 -17.22 13.16 26.43
CA LEU A 631 -17.23 12.35 27.65
C LEU A 631 -17.84 13.11 28.84
N ALA A 632 -17.42 14.35 29.05
CA ALA A 632 -17.90 15.18 30.15
C ALA A 632 -19.39 15.57 30.01
N LYS A 633 -19.85 15.83 28.79
CA LYS A 633 -21.26 16.19 28.52
C LYS A 633 -22.19 14.98 28.57
N ALA A 634 -21.78 13.85 27.98
CA ALA A 634 -22.59 12.65 27.95
C ALA A 634 -22.76 12.06 29.37
N GLY A 635 -21.71 12.08 30.19
CA GLY A 635 -21.75 11.61 31.58
C GLY A 635 -21.89 10.09 31.75
N GLN A 636 -22.35 9.37 30.72
CA GLN A 636 -22.37 7.92 30.65
C GLN A 636 -21.02 7.39 30.14
N VAL A 637 -20.37 6.53 30.93
CA VAL A 637 -19.06 5.97 30.61
C VAL A 637 -19.03 4.50 31.00
N ASP A 638 -18.95 3.66 29.99
CA ASP A 638 -18.65 2.23 30.03
C ASP A 638 -17.90 1.87 28.74
N PHE A 639 -17.58 0.59 28.54
CA PHE A 639 -16.82 0.16 27.35
C PHE A 639 -17.54 0.55 26.05
N GLU A 640 -18.84 0.25 25.94
CA GLU A 640 -19.61 0.48 24.72
C GLU A 640 -19.71 1.98 24.39
N HIS A 641 -19.96 2.82 25.40
CA HIS A 641 -20.01 4.26 25.21
C HIS A 641 -18.66 4.83 24.78
N VAL A 642 -17.54 4.35 25.33
CA VAL A 642 -16.20 4.79 24.92
C VAL A 642 -15.93 4.41 23.46
N VAL A 643 -16.38 3.23 23.01
CA VAL A 643 -16.30 2.81 21.61
C VAL A 643 -17.08 3.78 20.72
N ILE A 644 -18.33 4.11 21.07
CA ILE A 644 -19.16 5.09 20.34
C ILE A 644 -18.46 6.46 20.26
N TYR A 645 -17.99 6.98 21.40
CA TYR A 645 -17.37 8.31 21.45
C TYR A 645 -16.08 8.38 20.63
N SER A 646 -15.29 7.31 20.60
CA SER A 646 -14.08 7.24 19.78
C SER A 646 -14.37 7.19 18.27
N SER A 647 -15.54 6.65 17.90
CA SER A 647 -15.98 6.46 16.51
C SER A 647 -16.74 7.66 15.95
N ILE A 648 -17.56 8.35 16.76
CA ILE A 648 -18.42 9.46 16.29
C ILE A 648 -17.67 10.78 16.06
N ILE A 649 -16.50 10.97 16.68
CA ILE A 649 -15.66 12.17 16.46
C ILE A 649 -14.94 12.04 15.10
N ARG A 650 -15.68 12.33 14.03
CA ARG A 650 -15.26 12.31 12.61
C ARG A 650 -15.98 13.43 11.86
N PRO A 651 -15.37 14.05 10.83
CA PRO A 651 -15.96 15.20 10.12
C PRO A 651 -17.42 15.01 9.68
N ALA A 652 -17.77 13.83 9.16
CA ALA A 652 -19.13 13.52 8.69
C ALA A 652 -20.13 13.17 9.82
N ALA A 653 -19.64 12.60 10.92
CA ALA A 653 -20.47 12.13 12.04
C ALA A 653 -20.64 13.20 13.14
N ASN A 654 -19.78 14.23 13.17
CA ASN A 654 -19.81 15.29 14.17
C ASN A 654 -21.17 15.99 14.30
N ARG A 655 -21.95 16.06 13.21
CA ARG A 655 -23.32 16.63 13.22
C ARG A 655 -24.30 15.87 14.11
N PHE A 656 -24.04 14.60 14.41
CA PHE A 656 -24.92 13.75 15.22
C PHE A 656 -24.55 13.72 16.70
N ILE A 657 -23.48 14.42 17.12
CA ILE A 657 -23.01 14.40 18.51
C ILE A 657 -24.08 14.94 19.48
N ASN A 658 -24.73 16.06 19.14
CA ASN A 658 -25.75 16.63 20.02
C ASN A 658 -26.96 15.70 20.16
N LEU A 659 -27.40 15.11 19.04
CA LEU A 659 -28.48 14.12 19.02
C LEU A 659 -28.15 12.90 19.88
N LEU A 660 -26.90 12.40 19.80
CA LEU A 660 -26.44 11.29 20.65
C LEU A 660 -26.54 11.65 22.13
N ILE A 661 -26.06 12.84 22.53
CA ILE A 661 -26.11 13.30 23.93
C ILE A 661 -27.56 13.39 24.42
N GLU A 662 -28.44 13.99 23.63
CA GLU A 662 -29.88 14.09 23.95
C GLU A 662 -30.50 12.71 24.19
N ARG A 663 -30.24 11.74 23.31
CA ARG A 663 -30.75 10.37 23.45
C ARG A 663 -30.14 9.61 24.62
N ILE A 664 -28.85 9.80 24.92
CA ILE A 664 -28.21 9.27 26.15
C ILE A 664 -28.90 9.83 27.40
N HIS A 665 -29.34 11.09 27.36
CA HIS A 665 -30.08 11.74 28.46
C HIS A 665 -31.59 11.45 28.45
N GLY A 666 -32.05 10.53 27.62
CA GLY A 666 -33.42 10.03 27.63
C GLY A 666 -34.39 10.78 26.70
N ALA A 667 -33.90 11.59 25.76
CA ALA A 667 -34.76 12.12 24.69
C ALA A 667 -35.41 10.96 23.92
N PRO A 668 -36.71 11.06 23.59
CA PRO A 668 -37.42 9.99 22.91
C PRO A 668 -36.86 9.78 21.50
N TRP A 669 -36.74 8.53 21.10
CA TRP A 669 -36.37 8.13 19.76
C TRP A 669 -36.96 6.75 19.46
N GLU A 670 -37.20 6.49 18.19
CA GLU A 670 -37.75 5.22 17.71
C GLU A 670 -36.90 4.73 16.52
N LEU A 671 -36.90 3.42 16.32
CA LEU A 671 -36.31 2.82 15.13
C LEU A 671 -37.19 3.13 13.91
N LEU A 672 -36.55 3.39 12.78
CA LEU A 672 -37.27 3.58 11.51
C LEU A 672 -37.95 2.28 11.04
N HIS A 673 -37.41 1.13 11.43
CA HIS A 673 -37.93 -0.19 11.11
C HIS A 673 -37.54 -1.19 12.22
N PRO A 674 -38.40 -2.18 12.56
CA PRO A 674 -38.09 -3.19 13.57
C PRO A 674 -36.80 -3.99 13.31
N ASP A 675 -36.49 -4.28 12.04
CA ASP A 675 -35.29 -5.04 11.65
C ASP A 675 -33.96 -4.28 11.81
N LEU A 676 -34.02 -3.03 12.29
CA LEU A 676 -32.84 -2.21 12.62
C LEU A 676 -32.52 -2.25 14.12
N ASP A 677 -32.90 -3.32 14.81
CA ASP A 677 -32.70 -3.48 16.26
C ASP A 677 -31.24 -3.40 16.70
N PHE A 678 -30.29 -3.76 15.83
CA PHE A 678 -28.86 -3.60 16.06
C PHE A 678 -28.45 -2.13 16.29
N LEU A 679 -29.25 -1.14 15.86
CA LEU A 679 -29.00 0.28 16.15
C LEU A 679 -29.33 0.67 17.60
N ASN A 680 -29.93 -0.22 18.39
CA ASN A 680 -30.20 0.04 19.80
C ASN A 680 -28.93 0.34 20.59
N GLU A 681 -27.80 -0.29 20.25
CA GLU A 681 -26.51 -0.07 20.90
C GLU A 681 -26.00 1.37 20.74
N SER A 682 -26.40 2.06 19.67
CA SER A 682 -25.94 3.40 19.32
C SER A 682 -27.10 4.41 19.27
N TYR A 683 -28.15 4.16 20.04
CA TYR A 683 -29.30 5.05 20.19
C TYR A 683 -29.97 5.39 18.85
N GLY A 684 -30.08 4.44 17.92
CA GLY A 684 -30.69 4.66 16.61
C GLY A 684 -29.83 5.48 15.64
N ILE A 685 -28.53 5.66 15.91
CA ILE A 685 -27.59 6.40 15.06
C ILE A 685 -26.61 5.41 14.44
N MET A 686 -26.44 5.43 13.12
CA MET A 686 -25.40 4.63 12.45
C MET A 686 -24.02 5.25 12.72
N VAL A 687 -23.26 4.64 13.63
CA VAL A 687 -21.91 5.06 14.04
C VAL A 687 -20.84 4.15 13.43
N TYR A 688 -21.15 2.87 13.23
CA TYR A 688 -20.22 1.87 12.73
C TYR A 688 -20.47 1.52 11.26
N GLU A 689 -19.42 1.13 10.52
CA GLU A 689 -19.58 0.66 9.14
C GLU A 689 -20.41 -0.63 9.09
N GLU A 690 -20.31 -1.46 10.13
CA GLU A 690 -21.05 -2.71 10.28
C GLU A 690 -22.56 -2.48 10.32
N GLN A 691 -23.00 -1.36 10.89
CA GLN A 691 -24.42 -1.00 10.96
C GLN A 691 -24.96 -0.63 9.57
N VAL A 692 -24.12 -0.06 8.69
CA VAL A 692 -24.50 0.20 7.29
C VAL A 692 -24.63 -1.12 6.52
N PHE A 693 -23.68 -2.04 6.73
CA PHE A 693 -23.72 -3.38 6.14
C PHE A 693 -24.98 -4.14 6.58
N LEU A 694 -25.26 -4.22 7.88
CA LEU A 694 -26.41 -4.93 8.44
C LEU A 694 -27.73 -4.33 7.95
N ALA A 695 -27.81 -3.00 7.84
CA ALA A 695 -28.99 -2.33 7.30
C ALA A 695 -29.25 -2.70 5.83
N ALA A 696 -28.21 -2.80 5.00
CA ALA A 696 -28.36 -3.19 3.60
C ALA A 696 -28.85 -4.63 3.45
N VAL A 697 -28.31 -5.55 4.27
CA VAL A 697 -28.77 -6.95 4.29
C VAL A 697 -30.23 -7.03 4.78
N ALA A 698 -30.55 -6.40 5.91
CA ALA A 698 -31.87 -6.52 6.53
C ALA A 698 -32.98 -5.86 5.71
N LEU A 699 -32.76 -4.66 5.17
CA LEU A 699 -33.81 -3.87 4.52
C LEU A 699 -33.90 -4.09 3.01
N ALA A 700 -32.76 -4.30 2.34
CA ALA A 700 -32.72 -4.43 0.89
C ALA A 700 -32.52 -5.88 0.41
N GLY A 701 -32.32 -6.83 1.33
CA GLY A 701 -32.11 -8.24 1.00
C GLY A 701 -30.78 -8.50 0.28
N PHE A 702 -29.79 -7.62 0.47
CA PHE A 702 -28.48 -7.76 -0.16
C PHE A 702 -27.78 -9.04 0.32
N SER A 703 -27.09 -9.71 -0.61
CA SER A 703 -26.11 -10.74 -0.27
C SER A 703 -24.94 -10.15 0.53
N TYR A 704 -24.13 -11.00 1.14
CA TYR A 704 -22.92 -10.55 1.86
C TYR A 704 -22.00 -9.75 0.93
N SER A 705 -21.75 -10.26 -0.28
CA SER A 705 -20.89 -9.62 -1.27
C SER A 705 -21.40 -8.23 -1.69
N GLU A 706 -22.71 -8.09 -1.92
CA GLU A 706 -23.33 -6.81 -2.30
C GLU A 706 -23.25 -5.78 -1.17
N ALA A 707 -23.54 -6.18 0.06
CA ALA A 707 -23.47 -5.30 1.22
C ALA A 707 -22.03 -4.87 1.55
N ASP A 708 -21.05 -5.78 1.45
CA ASP A 708 -19.63 -5.43 1.63
C ASP A 708 -19.12 -4.53 0.49
N THR A 709 -19.58 -4.76 -0.74
CA THR A 709 -19.28 -3.87 -1.88
C THR A 709 -19.84 -2.47 -1.66
N LEU A 710 -21.09 -2.34 -1.22
CA LEU A 710 -21.69 -1.04 -0.86
C LEU A 710 -20.86 -0.30 0.21
N ARG A 711 -20.43 -1.03 1.26
CA ARG A 711 -19.56 -0.49 2.30
C ARG A 711 -18.21 -0.03 1.74
N LYS A 712 -17.59 -0.83 0.86
CA LYS A 712 -16.32 -0.51 0.20
C LYS A 712 -16.42 0.69 -0.74
N ILE A 713 -17.51 0.87 -1.48
CA ILE A 713 -17.72 2.07 -2.31
C ILE A 713 -17.66 3.33 -1.42
N GLY A 714 -18.11 3.23 -0.16
CA GLY A 714 -17.95 4.28 0.84
C GLY A 714 -16.48 4.67 1.12
N THR A 715 -15.53 3.74 1.00
CA THR A 715 -14.13 3.88 1.47
C THR A 715 -13.06 3.73 0.38
N LYS A 716 -13.11 2.68 -0.45
CA LYS A 716 -12.23 2.43 -1.61
C LYS A 716 -12.71 3.21 -2.84
N LYS A 717 -11.84 4.11 -3.31
CA LYS A 717 -12.15 5.05 -4.40
C LYS A 717 -12.10 4.43 -5.79
N SER A 718 -11.28 3.40 -5.99
CA SER A 718 -11.18 2.67 -7.27
C SER A 718 -12.45 1.91 -7.67
N LEU A 719 -13.38 1.78 -6.71
CA LEU A 719 -14.68 1.12 -6.84
C LEU A 719 -15.85 2.11 -6.98
N ARG A 720 -15.61 3.40 -6.79
CA ARG A 720 -16.56 4.46 -7.14
C ARG A 720 -16.41 4.77 -8.62
#